data_AF-A0A7C6FI36-F1
#
_entry.id   AF-A0A7C6FI36-F1
#
_cell.length_a   1.000
_cell.length_b   1.000
_cell.length_c   1.000
_cell.angle_alpha   90.00
_cell.angle_beta   90.00
_cell.angle_gamma   90.00
#
_symmetry.space_group_name_H-M   'P 1'
#
loop_
_entity.id
_entity.type
_entity.pdbx_description
1 polymer ?
#
loop_
_entity_poly.entity_id
_entity_poly.type
_entity_poly.pdbx_seq_one_letter_code
_entity_poly.pdbx_strand_id
1 'polypeptide(L)'
;MKLSSLLLFLLLLISQVSFSQTEVANALKEAYNTKTIDALNKFIQTYPNETLYVDEALRIIDQIAFEIVSQTNTIEAYEEYIEKYPNSVQVIKAKQWIEHNSKRIRQEKEESDYDNAKQINTIESFTEFVDKYPKSKYYNYAKENIYKFQYEQNISTFSVEELIRFLTKYPQNPNNPKLFDTLQVQTLRYLSYDGFKFISNNTLFNIDIEDFQNKFAFSYTQSGDNKVFEKLFKDFPHLKSNTKLYRTYQDAVAIETLLKLPSIDNKTYSSNRQYFTSIKNDKSLDLIKKYIKPFIDQKKISNINKALETVEDDFRVKQFQQTIFQNPPPLPHDKNISFSKDSNIKLIVETAPSGYGKNDIYVSLRKDGQWQRPFILPRPINSIYNETSPIINNEGDVLYFYSENGMNHQELDLYISFRADKNSWNDWSIPLKVNTIDTKNAKKNFERGYVLNQNSKPMEALVYIEDEKTGERLFVSQTNPKTGYFAIPKQSKPINLISINKGYISKYYSPNKDLIIKQDLIDDLYSKRMILTIESIFPDEAPDKLNVIASNYLNYLAKSLEDSKYVITISVHTQKGYKTMTEEELSWHQATLIKDKLIESGISFQNVIAAGYGNNNPLIGWETKPRIEIGFMIIGSQED
;
A
#
# COMPACT_ATOMS: atom_id res chain seq x y z
N MET A 1 -62.02 -85.13 18.03
CA MET A 1 -61.89 -85.88 19.32
C MET A 1 -60.46 -85.70 19.85
N LYS A 2 -60.13 -86.20 21.05
CA LYS A 2 -58.89 -85.89 21.81
C LYS A 2 -58.23 -87.16 22.40
N LEU A 3 -57.03 -87.01 22.99
CA LEU A 3 -56.20 -87.99 23.75
C LEU A 3 -55.32 -88.92 22.88
N SER A 4 -54.16 -89.45 23.32
CA SER A 4 -53.67 -89.70 24.71
C SER A 4 -52.29 -89.10 25.10
N SER A 5 -51.38 -89.87 25.76
CA SER A 5 -50.44 -89.39 26.82
C SER A 5 -49.25 -90.36 27.15
N LEU A 6 -48.57 -90.14 28.31
CA LEU A 6 -47.63 -91.02 29.08
C LEU A 6 -46.09 -90.79 28.94
N LEU A 7 -45.22 -91.45 29.76
CA LEU A 7 -44.69 -90.99 31.08
C LEU A 7 -43.32 -91.66 31.46
N LEU A 8 -42.43 -90.92 32.16
CA LEU A 8 -41.33 -91.26 33.12
C LEU A 8 -40.78 -92.71 33.32
N PHE A 9 -39.43 -92.90 33.27
CA PHE A 9 -38.55 -93.91 33.94
C PHE A 9 -37.06 -93.71 33.51
N LEU A 10 -35.94 -94.23 34.08
CA LEU A 10 -35.54 -94.87 35.38
C LEU A 10 -33.96 -94.99 35.45
N LEU A 11 -33.35 -95.30 36.62
CA LEU A 11 -31.91 -95.68 36.91
C LEU A 11 -30.81 -94.58 36.83
N LEU A 12 -29.69 -94.57 37.60
CA LEU A 12 -29.33 -95.07 38.96
C LEU A 12 -28.00 -94.42 39.50
N LEU A 13 -27.46 -94.82 40.68
CA LEU A 13 -26.37 -94.17 41.47
C LEU A 13 -24.95 -94.79 41.36
N ILE A 14 -23.90 -94.02 41.71
CA ILE A 14 -22.58 -94.43 42.33
C ILE A 14 -22.15 -93.38 43.40
N SER A 15 -21.26 -93.74 44.36
CA SER A 15 -20.98 -93.02 45.65
C SER A 15 -19.64 -92.26 45.78
N GLN A 16 -19.54 -91.36 46.77
CA GLN A 16 -18.35 -90.52 47.10
C GLN A 16 -17.66 -90.86 48.45
N VAL A 17 -16.46 -90.30 48.67
CA VAL A 17 -15.82 -90.11 49.99
C VAL A 17 -16.08 -88.66 50.44
N SER A 18 -16.42 -88.45 51.71
CA SER A 18 -16.84 -87.14 52.26
C SER A 18 -15.93 -86.64 53.39
N PHE A 19 -15.52 -85.37 53.34
CA PHE A 19 -14.93 -84.67 54.50
C PHE A 19 -16.01 -84.18 55.47
N SER A 20 -15.63 -83.71 56.67
CA SER A 20 -16.56 -83.00 57.54
C SER A 20 -16.58 -81.50 57.20
N GLN A 21 -17.77 -80.91 57.09
CA GLN A 21 -17.91 -79.48 56.75
C GLN A 21 -17.26 -78.55 57.78
N THR A 22 -17.15 -78.98 59.04
CA THR A 22 -16.52 -78.20 60.12
C THR A 22 -15.01 -78.02 59.90
N GLU A 23 -14.31 -79.02 59.36
CA GLU A 23 -12.87 -78.93 59.08
C GLU A 23 -12.60 -77.99 57.90
N VAL A 24 -13.35 -78.15 56.81
CA VAL A 24 -13.24 -77.32 55.59
C VAL A 24 -13.55 -75.84 55.89
N ALA A 25 -14.58 -75.57 56.69
CA ALA A 25 -14.94 -74.22 57.12
C ALA A 25 -13.83 -73.54 57.95
N ASN A 26 -13.12 -74.28 58.81
CA ASN A 26 -12.01 -73.74 59.57
C ASN A 26 -10.78 -73.46 58.68
N ALA A 27 -10.45 -74.35 57.74
CA ALA A 27 -9.36 -74.16 56.80
C ALA A 27 -9.59 -72.94 55.87
N LEU A 28 -10.83 -72.70 55.42
CA LEU A 28 -11.19 -71.48 54.67
C LEU A 28 -10.96 -70.22 55.53
N LYS A 29 -11.38 -70.26 56.79
CA LYS A 29 -11.25 -69.15 57.74
C LYS A 29 -9.78 -68.81 58.03
N GLU A 30 -8.91 -69.81 58.13
CA GLU A 30 -7.46 -69.60 58.26
C GLU A 30 -6.86 -68.95 57.01
N ALA A 31 -7.21 -69.44 55.81
CA ALA A 31 -6.77 -68.83 54.55
C ALA A 31 -7.23 -67.37 54.41
N TYR A 32 -8.51 -67.08 54.72
CA TYR A 32 -9.09 -65.73 54.75
C TYR A 32 -8.32 -64.79 55.69
N ASN A 33 -7.98 -65.25 56.91
CA ASN A 33 -7.29 -64.45 57.90
C ASN A 33 -5.89 -63.97 57.45
N THR A 34 -5.26 -64.64 56.48
CA THR A 34 -3.98 -64.17 55.90
C THR A 34 -4.14 -62.90 55.05
N LYS A 35 -5.34 -62.63 54.52
CA LYS A 35 -5.63 -61.61 53.49
C LYS A 35 -4.77 -61.69 52.23
N THR A 36 -4.25 -62.87 51.88
CA THR A 36 -3.47 -63.10 50.66
C THR A 36 -4.20 -64.00 49.67
N ILE A 37 -4.12 -63.66 48.38
CA ILE A 37 -4.73 -64.44 47.29
C ILE A 37 -4.08 -65.83 47.19
N ASP A 38 -2.78 -65.95 47.45
CA ASP A 38 -2.04 -67.22 47.36
C ASP A 38 -2.49 -68.26 48.42
N ALA A 39 -2.81 -67.83 49.64
CA ALA A 39 -3.33 -68.71 50.67
C ALA A 39 -4.72 -69.28 50.32
N LEU A 40 -5.57 -68.45 49.71
CA LEU A 40 -6.90 -68.83 49.24
C LEU A 40 -6.83 -69.76 48.02
N ASN A 41 -5.93 -69.49 47.08
CA ASN A 41 -5.63 -70.41 45.97
C ASN A 41 -5.15 -71.78 46.47
N LYS A 42 -4.29 -71.82 47.49
CA LYS A 42 -3.83 -73.06 48.12
C LYS A 42 -4.97 -73.82 48.81
N PHE A 43 -5.89 -73.11 49.47
CA PHE A 43 -7.11 -73.71 50.02
C PHE A 43 -7.97 -74.37 48.93
N ILE A 44 -8.24 -73.64 47.83
CA ILE A 44 -9.03 -74.13 46.69
C ILE A 44 -8.44 -75.42 46.09
N GLN A 45 -7.12 -75.47 45.91
CA GLN A 45 -6.41 -76.66 45.43
C GLN A 45 -6.50 -77.87 46.37
N THR A 46 -6.71 -77.64 47.67
CA THR A 46 -6.73 -78.69 48.70
C THR A 46 -8.12 -79.33 48.84
N TYR A 47 -9.20 -78.58 48.61
CA TYR A 47 -10.59 -79.04 48.82
C TYR A 47 -11.48 -78.95 47.55
N PRO A 48 -11.03 -79.41 46.37
CA PRO A 48 -11.67 -79.09 45.08
C PRO A 48 -13.09 -79.65 44.89
N ASN A 49 -13.51 -80.64 45.69
CA ASN A 49 -14.85 -81.25 45.59
C ASN A 49 -15.88 -80.58 46.51
N GLU A 50 -15.45 -79.73 47.45
CA GLU A 50 -16.31 -79.11 48.48
C GLU A 50 -16.80 -77.73 47.99
N THR A 51 -17.60 -77.76 46.91
CA THR A 51 -17.91 -76.61 46.03
C THR A 51 -18.24 -75.32 46.78
N LEU A 52 -19.13 -75.37 47.77
CA LEU A 52 -19.61 -74.18 48.49
C LEU A 52 -18.48 -73.38 49.18
N TYR A 53 -17.45 -74.06 49.69
CA TYR A 53 -16.32 -73.38 50.36
C TYR A 53 -15.27 -72.90 49.35
N VAL A 54 -15.12 -73.59 48.22
CA VAL A 54 -14.29 -73.17 47.07
C VAL A 54 -14.87 -71.91 46.42
N ASP A 55 -16.18 -71.87 46.20
CA ASP A 55 -16.90 -70.72 45.65
C ASP A 55 -16.73 -69.47 46.52
N GLU A 56 -16.75 -69.62 47.85
CA GLU A 56 -16.54 -68.51 48.79
C GLU A 56 -15.08 -68.05 48.82
N ALA A 57 -14.11 -68.96 48.73
CA ALA A 57 -12.69 -68.62 48.61
C ALA A 57 -12.39 -67.76 47.36
N LEU A 58 -13.03 -68.07 46.23
CA LEU A 58 -12.90 -67.31 44.99
C LEU A 58 -13.47 -65.88 45.14
N ARG A 59 -14.64 -65.71 45.76
CA ARG A 59 -15.24 -64.39 46.03
C ARG A 59 -14.33 -63.49 46.87
N ILE A 60 -13.62 -64.07 47.84
CA ILE A 60 -12.66 -63.35 48.68
C ILE A 60 -11.46 -62.86 47.86
N ILE A 61 -10.92 -63.70 46.97
CA ILE A 61 -9.83 -63.32 46.04
C ILE A 61 -10.24 -62.13 45.18
N ASP A 62 -11.42 -62.19 44.56
CA ASP A 62 -11.96 -61.16 43.69
C ASP A 62 -12.09 -59.79 44.40
N GLN A 63 -12.50 -59.80 45.68
CA GLN A 63 -12.59 -58.59 46.49
C GLN A 63 -11.22 -58.00 46.81
N ILE A 64 -10.26 -58.81 47.29
CA ILE A 64 -8.92 -58.33 47.68
C ILE A 64 -8.21 -57.71 46.46
N ALA A 65 -8.34 -58.33 45.29
CA ALA A 65 -7.75 -57.81 44.06
C ALA A 65 -8.38 -56.46 43.62
N PHE A 66 -9.67 -56.23 43.87
CA PHE A 66 -10.34 -54.96 43.55
C PHE A 66 -9.86 -53.82 44.48
N GLU A 67 -9.71 -54.10 45.77
CA GLU A 67 -9.26 -53.11 46.77
C GLU A 67 -7.84 -52.57 46.47
N ILE A 68 -6.98 -53.37 45.82
CA ILE A 68 -5.64 -52.96 45.38
C ILE A 68 -5.72 -51.93 44.24
N VAL A 69 -6.46 -52.23 43.16
CA VAL A 69 -6.49 -51.33 41.98
C VAL A 69 -7.24 -50.02 42.25
N SER A 70 -8.18 -50.01 43.21
CA SER A 70 -8.78 -48.77 43.71
C SER A 70 -7.81 -47.86 44.49
N GLN A 71 -6.65 -48.36 44.94
CA GLN A 71 -5.59 -47.52 45.51
C GLN A 71 -4.67 -46.95 44.42
N THR A 72 -4.38 -47.73 43.37
CA THR A 72 -3.59 -47.27 42.21
C THR A 72 -4.33 -46.20 41.40
N ASN A 73 -5.66 -46.35 41.23
CA ASN A 73 -6.56 -45.31 40.72
C ASN A 73 -6.20 -44.76 39.31
N THR A 74 -5.56 -45.56 38.46
CA THR A 74 -5.34 -45.29 37.02
C THR A 74 -6.23 -46.18 36.15
N ILE A 75 -6.45 -45.81 34.89
CA ILE A 75 -7.33 -46.57 33.97
C ILE A 75 -6.74 -47.96 33.72
N GLU A 76 -5.43 -47.99 33.45
CA GLU A 76 -4.65 -49.16 33.09
C GLU A 76 -4.70 -50.25 34.19
N ALA A 77 -4.67 -49.84 35.47
CA ALA A 77 -4.77 -50.76 36.60
C ALA A 77 -6.17 -51.39 36.74
N TYR A 78 -7.24 -50.63 36.48
CA TYR A 78 -8.59 -51.20 36.45
C TYR A 78 -8.84 -52.06 35.20
N GLU A 79 -8.19 -51.78 34.07
CA GLU A 79 -8.27 -52.63 32.87
C GLU A 79 -7.56 -53.98 33.09
N GLU A 80 -6.34 -54.00 33.67
CA GLU A 80 -5.63 -55.25 34.04
C GLU A 80 -6.47 -56.10 35.02
N TYR A 81 -7.14 -55.47 35.99
CA TYR A 81 -8.05 -56.17 36.91
C TYR A 81 -9.19 -56.89 36.17
N ILE A 82 -9.81 -56.23 35.18
CA ILE A 82 -10.95 -56.78 34.43
C ILE A 82 -10.51 -57.97 33.56
N GLU A 83 -9.31 -57.93 32.98
CA GLU A 83 -8.74 -59.04 32.21
C GLU A 83 -8.40 -60.24 33.11
N LYS A 84 -7.82 -59.98 34.29
CA LYS A 84 -7.33 -61.01 35.21
C LYS A 84 -8.42 -61.70 36.05
N TYR A 85 -9.50 -60.99 36.37
CA TYR A 85 -10.61 -61.50 37.19
C TYR A 85 -11.97 -61.33 36.45
N PRO A 86 -12.17 -61.92 35.25
CA PRO A 86 -13.30 -61.57 34.38
C PRO A 86 -14.68 -61.97 34.93
N ASN A 87 -14.73 -62.93 35.87
CA ASN A 87 -15.96 -63.43 36.49
C ASN A 87 -16.31 -62.70 37.81
N SER A 88 -15.46 -61.78 38.28
CA SER A 88 -15.64 -61.05 39.54
C SER A 88 -16.91 -60.20 39.55
N VAL A 89 -17.62 -60.20 40.69
CA VAL A 89 -18.79 -59.32 40.89
C VAL A 89 -18.41 -57.83 40.98
N GLN A 90 -17.14 -57.53 41.21
CA GLN A 90 -16.57 -56.19 41.26
C GLN A 90 -16.17 -55.66 39.87
N VAL A 91 -16.11 -56.49 38.82
CA VAL A 91 -15.85 -56.06 37.42
C VAL A 91 -16.83 -54.98 36.96
N ILE A 92 -18.09 -55.04 37.41
CA ILE A 92 -19.09 -54.00 37.12
C ILE A 92 -18.66 -52.64 37.71
N LYS A 93 -18.14 -52.62 38.93
CA LYS A 93 -17.63 -51.41 39.59
C LYS A 93 -16.37 -50.87 38.91
N ALA A 94 -15.45 -51.74 38.49
CA ALA A 94 -14.25 -51.36 37.74
C ALA A 94 -14.63 -50.68 36.41
N LYS A 95 -15.55 -51.29 35.65
CA LYS A 95 -16.06 -50.72 34.38
C LYS A 95 -16.75 -49.37 34.59
N GLN A 96 -17.60 -49.24 35.62
CA GLN A 96 -18.24 -47.98 35.98
C GLN A 96 -17.23 -46.90 36.40
N TRP A 97 -16.15 -47.25 37.11
CA TRP A 97 -15.10 -46.29 37.46
C TRP A 97 -14.36 -45.79 36.22
N ILE A 98 -14.00 -46.68 35.28
CA ILE A 98 -13.34 -46.32 34.01
C ILE A 98 -14.25 -45.44 33.17
N GLU A 99 -15.52 -45.82 33.00
CA GLU A 99 -16.53 -45.05 32.26
C GLU A 99 -16.66 -43.62 32.81
N HIS A 100 -16.70 -43.48 34.14
CA HIS A 100 -16.82 -42.18 34.80
C HIS A 100 -15.55 -41.33 34.73
N ASN A 101 -14.36 -41.91 34.97
CA ASN A 101 -13.11 -41.16 35.14
C ASN A 101 -12.33 -40.92 33.83
N SER A 102 -12.47 -41.79 32.83
CA SER A 102 -11.72 -41.71 31.56
C SER A 102 -11.89 -40.37 30.85
N LYS A 103 -13.07 -39.76 30.93
CA LYS A 103 -13.33 -38.41 30.39
C LYS A 103 -12.55 -37.32 31.12
N ARG A 104 -12.55 -37.34 32.46
CA ARG A 104 -11.88 -36.34 33.32
C ARG A 104 -10.36 -36.35 33.13
N ILE A 105 -9.75 -37.53 33.22
CA ILE A 105 -8.29 -37.70 33.13
C ILE A 105 -7.76 -37.23 31.76
N ARG A 106 -8.50 -37.47 30.68
CA ARG A 106 -8.16 -36.97 29.33
C ARG A 106 -8.22 -35.43 29.25
N GLN A 107 -9.18 -34.79 29.92
CA GLN A 107 -9.30 -33.33 29.95
C GLN A 107 -8.19 -32.68 30.79
N GLU A 108 -7.84 -33.26 31.94
CA GLU A 108 -6.71 -32.80 32.77
C GLU A 108 -5.37 -32.87 32.02
N LYS A 109 -5.15 -33.93 31.22
CA LYS A 109 -3.94 -34.07 30.41
C LYS A 109 -3.88 -33.12 29.20
N GLU A 110 -5.02 -32.89 28.53
CA GLU A 110 -5.14 -31.86 27.48
C GLU A 110 -4.77 -30.47 28.02
N GLU A 111 -5.27 -30.12 29.20
CA GLU A 111 -5.04 -28.83 29.86
C GLU A 111 -3.57 -28.65 30.27
N SER A 112 -2.96 -29.68 30.87
CA SER A 112 -1.52 -29.66 31.22
C SER A 112 -0.61 -29.54 30.00
N ASP A 113 -0.96 -30.16 28.86
CA ASP A 113 -0.14 -30.08 27.64
C ASP A 113 -0.26 -28.71 26.97
N TYR A 114 -1.43 -28.05 27.05
CA TYR A 114 -1.62 -26.68 26.57
C TYR A 114 -0.81 -25.66 27.38
N ASP A 115 -0.85 -25.73 28.72
CA ASP A 115 -0.07 -24.80 29.54
C ASP A 115 1.45 -25.02 29.38
N ASN A 116 1.91 -26.26 29.13
CA ASN A 116 3.31 -26.51 28.74
C ASN A 116 3.65 -25.86 27.39
N ALA A 117 2.80 -26.01 26.37
CA ALA A 117 3.01 -25.38 25.07
C ALA A 117 3.12 -23.85 25.16
N LYS A 118 2.32 -23.25 26.05
CA LYS A 118 2.29 -21.82 26.39
C LYS A 118 3.48 -21.35 27.25
N GLN A 119 4.08 -22.21 28.07
CA GLN A 119 5.33 -21.91 28.78
C GLN A 119 6.54 -21.92 27.82
N ILE A 120 6.59 -22.88 26.89
CA ILE A 120 7.62 -22.96 25.85
C ILE A 120 7.48 -21.79 24.85
N ASN A 121 6.24 -21.44 24.50
CA ASN A 121 5.89 -20.27 23.69
C ASN A 121 6.62 -20.22 22.33
N THR A 122 6.61 -21.32 21.58
CA THR A 122 7.11 -21.37 20.19
C THR A 122 6.04 -21.87 19.22
N ILE A 123 6.28 -21.72 17.91
CA ILE A 123 5.38 -22.24 16.88
C ILE A 123 5.32 -23.78 16.91
N GLU A 124 6.42 -24.44 17.23
CA GLU A 124 6.54 -25.89 17.36
C GLU A 124 5.68 -26.41 18.52
N SER A 125 5.79 -25.82 19.72
CA SER A 125 5.08 -26.29 20.91
C SER A 125 3.56 -26.17 20.78
N PHE A 126 3.07 -25.07 20.18
CA PHE A 126 1.64 -24.94 19.87
C PHE A 126 1.19 -25.85 18.72
N THR A 127 2.07 -26.18 17.76
CA THR A 127 1.73 -27.11 16.67
C THR A 127 1.59 -28.54 17.18
N GLU A 128 2.53 -29.02 18.02
CA GLU A 128 2.43 -30.33 18.67
C GLU A 128 1.11 -30.47 19.45
N PHE A 129 0.73 -29.45 20.22
CA PHE A 129 -0.55 -29.43 20.93
C PHE A 129 -1.77 -29.52 19.97
N VAL A 130 -1.76 -28.74 18.90
CA VAL A 130 -2.84 -28.65 17.91
C VAL A 130 -3.06 -29.97 17.16
N ASP A 131 -1.97 -30.64 16.77
CA ASP A 131 -2.02 -31.89 16.02
C ASP A 131 -2.43 -33.06 16.94
N LYS A 132 -2.05 -33.00 18.23
CA LYS A 132 -2.40 -33.99 19.26
C LYS A 132 -3.84 -33.85 19.77
N TYR A 133 -4.37 -32.62 19.86
CA TYR A 133 -5.71 -32.34 20.41
C TYR A 133 -6.61 -31.53 19.46
N PRO A 134 -6.94 -32.03 18.24
CA PRO A 134 -7.70 -31.31 17.21
C PRO A 134 -9.19 -31.05 17.54
N LYS A 135 -9.65 -31.42 18.74
CA LYS A 135 -11.01 -31.16 19.27
C LYS A 135 -11.00 -30.43 20.62
N SER A 136 -9.84 -29.92 21.04
CA SER A 136 -9.67 -29.24 22.33
C SER A 136 -10.45 -27.92 22.43
N LYS A 137 -10.87 -27.57 23.66
CA LYS A 137 -11.30 -26.20 23.99
C LYS A 137 -10.23 -25.13 23.71
N TYR A 138 -8.95 -25.52 23.69
CA TYR A 138 -7.80 -24.66 23.48
C TYR A 138 -7.27 -24.63 22.03
N TYR A 139 -7.84 -25.44 21.13
CA TYR A 139 -7.40 -25.56 19.73
C TYR A 139 -7.31 -24.20 19.01
N ASN A 140 -8.33 -23.35 19.17
CA ASN A 140 -8.36 -22.02 18.52
C ASN A 140 -7.26 -21.10 19.07
N TYR A 141 -7.07 -21.02 20.39
CA TYR A 141 -6.03 -20.19 21.00
C TYR A 141 -4.62 -20.65 20.61
N ALA A 142 -4.38 -21.96 20.49
CA ALA A 142 -3.12 -22.48 19.98
C ALA A 142 -2.91 -22.14 18.49
N LYS A 143 -3.95 -22.27 17.65
CA LYS A 143 -3.91 -21.82 16.24
C LYS A 143 -3.65 -20.32 16.11
N GLU A 144 -4.27 -19.48 16.93
CA GLU A 144 -4.02 -18.02 16.96
C GLU A 144 -2.55 -17.69 17.26
N ASN A 145 -1.94 -18.36 18.24
CA ASN A 145 -0.52 -18.18 18.55
C ASN A 145 0.38 -18.69 17.42
N ILE A 146 0.06 -19.83 16.78
CA ILE A 146 0.75 -20.29 15.56
C ILE A 146 0.67 -19.22 14.46
N TYR A 147 -0.52 -18.67 14.17
CA TYR A 147 -0.71 -17.66 13.14
C TYR A 147 0.04 -16.35 13.46
N LYS A 148 0.11 -15.97 14.73
CA LYS A 148 0.90 -14.84 15.22
C LYS A 148 2.41 -15.09 14.99
N PHE A 149 2.96 -16.22 15.43
CA PHE A 149 4.38 -16.53 15.22
C PHE A 149 4.76 -16.63 13.74
N GLN A 150 3.91 -17.24 12.91
CA GLN A 150 4.09 -17.22 11.45
C GLN A 150 4.29 -15.79 10.95
N TYR A 151 3.38 -14.89 11.31
CA TYR A 151 3.42 -13.48 10.90
C TYR A 151 4.69 -12.78 11.41
N GLU A 152 4.92 -12.78 12.73
CA GLU A 152 6.01 -12.02 13.38
C GLU A 152 7.41 -12.50 12.97
N GLN A 153 7.57 -13.78 12.62
CA GLN A 153 8.85 -14.35 12.16
C GLN A 153 9.10 -14.19 10.64
N ASN A 154 8.06 -13.89 9.82
CA ASN A 154 8.16 -13.92 8.35
C ASN A 154 7.71 -12.62 7.66
N ILE A 155 7.13 -11.64 8.36
CA ILE A 155 6.75 -10.31 7.85
C ILE A 155 7.51 -9.23 8.64
N SER A 156 8.38 -8.48 7.95
CA SER A 156 9.29 -7.51 8.57
C SER A 156 9.41 -6.17 7.83
N THR A 157 9.27 -6.22 6.49
CA THR A 157 9.42 -5.09 5.56
C THR A 157 8.21 -4.88 4.66
N PHE A 158 7.34 -5.89 4.55
CA PHE A 158 6.25 -5.98 3.59
C PHE A 158 6.71 -5.89 2.12
N SER A 159 7.95 -6.29 1.81
CA SER A 159 8.42 -6.34 0.41
C SER A 159 7.63 -7.36 -0.40
N VAL A 160 7.57 -7.18 -1.72
CA VAL A 160 6.81 -8.07 -2.62
C VAL A 160 7.26 -9.53 -2.48
N GLU A 161 8.57 -9.80 -2.39
CA GLU A 161 9.10 -11.17 -2.24
C GLU A 161 8.89 -11.76 -0.83
N GLU A 162 8.70 -10.90 0.19
CA GLU A 162 8.34 -11.32 1.54
C GLU A 162 6.87 -11.75 1.58
N LEU A 163 5.99 -10.92 1.01
CA LEU A 163 4.54 -11.15 0.94
C LEU A 163 4.18 -12.36 0.08
N ILE A 164 4.77 -12.51 -1.11
CA ILE A 164 4.57 -13.70 -1.97
C ILE A 164 4.98 -14.96 -1.21
N ARG A 165 6.15 -14.94 -0.55
CA ARG A 165 6.66 -16.09 0.22
C ARG A 165 5.74 -16.44 1.38
N PHE A 166 5.23 -15.44 2.09
CA PHE A 166 4.29 -15.64 3.19
C PHE A 166 2.97 -16.26 2.72
N LEU A 167 2.33 -15.64 1.73
CA LEU A 167 1.04 -16.10 1.18
C LEU A 167 1.14 -17.52 0.59
N THR A 168 2.27 -17.84 -0.04
CA THR A 168 2.56 -19.19 -0.55
C THR A 168 2.79 -20.21 0.57
N LYS A 169 3.51 -19.84 1.64
CA LYS A 169 3.89 -20.76 2.73
C LYS A 169 2.77 -20.98 3.76
N TYR A 170 1.92 -19.98 3.98
CA TYR A 170 0.91 -19.97 5.04
C TYR A 170 -0.49 -19.59 4.51
N PRO A 171 -1.06 -20.30 3.51
CA PRO A 171 -2.31 -19.91 2.84
C PRO A 171 -3.54 -19.82 3.76
N GLN A 172 -3.49 -20.43 4.95
CA GLN A 172 -4.57 -20.42 5.96
C GLN A 172 -4.40 -19.34 7.05
N ASN A 173 -3.39 -18.48 6.98
CA ASN A 173 -3.17 -17.45 8.00
C ASN A 173 -4.24 -16.33 7.89
N PRO A 174 -4.91 -15.92 8.98
CA PRO A 174 -5.98 -14.92 8.95
C PRO A 174 -5.52 -13.51 8.53
N ASN A 175 -4.21 -13.22 8.54
CA ASN A 175 -3.66 -11.97 8.01
C ASN A 175 -3.63 -11.91 6.48
N ASN A 176 -3.86 -13.03 5.78
CA ASN A 176 -3.66 -13.13 4.33
C ASN A 176 -4.45 -12.10 3.49
N PRO A 177 -5.73 -11.76 3.76
CA PRO A 177 -6.42 -10.72 2.99
C PRO A 177 -5.68 -9.37 3.07
N LYS A 178 -5.35 -8.92 4.29
CA LYS A 178 -4.61 -7.67 4.53
C LYS A 178 -3.20 -7.69 3.93
N LEU A 179 -2.53 -8.85 3.94
CA LEU A 179 -1.23 -9.02 3.29
C LEU A 179 -1.34 -9.08 1.76
N PHE A 180 -2.47 -9.53 1.21
CA PHE A 180 -2.75 -9.49 -0.23
C PHE A 180 -3.11 -8.08 -0.70
N ASP A 181 -3.89 -7.31 0.06
CA ASP A 181 -4.09 -5.87 -0.15
C ASP A 181 -2.76 -5.11 -0.12
N THR A 182 -1.93 -5.44 0.87
CA THR A 182 -0.57 -4.89 0.96
C THR A 182 0.26 -5.30 -0.26
N LEU A 183 0.18 -6.55 -0.72
CA LEU A 183 0.87 -7.03 -1.92
C LEU A 183 0.42 -6.32 -3.19
N GLN A 184 -0.89 -6.05 -3.37
CA GLN A 184 -1.39 -5.24 -4.48
C GLN A 184 -0.80 -3.82 -4.46
N VAL A 185 -0.87 -3.14 -3.30
CA VAL A 185 -0.33 -1.79 -3.11
C VAL A 185 1.18 -1.75 -3.33
N GLN A 186 1.93 -2.73 -2.81
CA GLN A 186 3.37 -2.85 -2.99
C GLN A 186 3.73 -3.15 -4.45
N THR A 187 2.99 -4.04 -5.12
CA THR A 187 3.21 -4.40 -6.53
C THR A 187 3.00 -3.20 -7.45
N LEU A 188 1.88 -2.48 -7.31
CA LEU A 188 1.59 -1.26 -8.07
C LEU A 188 2.50 -0.09 -7.67
N ARG A 189 2.99 -0.05 -6.42
CA ARG A 189 3.97 0.94 -5.97
C ARG A 189 5.32 0.70 -6.63
N TYR A 190 5.81 -0.53 -6.65
CA TYR A 190 7.18 -0.91 -7.01
C TYR A 190 7.34 -1.54 -8.40
N LEU A 191 6.28 -1.56 -9.22
CA LEU A 191 6.29 -2.13 -10.58
C LEU A 191 6.80 -3.59 -10.63
N SER A 192 6.60 -4.35 -9.55
CA SER A 192 7.17 -5.69 -9.42
C SER A 192 6.45 -6.69 -10.32
N TYR A 193 7.11 -7.08 -11.41
CA TYR A 193 6.55 -8.05 -12.36
C TYR A 193 6.20 -9.39 -11.68
N ASP A 194 6.96 -9.82 -10.67
CA ASP A 194 6.69 -11.07 -9.95
C ASP A 194 5.46 -10.95 -9.03
N GLY A 195 5.25 -9.80 -8.39
CA GLY A 195 4.01 -9.49 -7.68
C GLY A 195 2.79 -9.48 -8.60
N PHE A 196 2.93 -8.87 -9.78
CA PHE A 196 1.88 -8.83 -10.79
C PHE A 196 1.56 -10.21 -11.35
N LYS A 197 2.59 -11.03 -11.62
CA LYS A 197 2.43 -12.42 -12.04
C LYS A 197 1.80 -13.27 -10.94
N PHE A 198 2.16 -13.06 -9.67
CA PHE A 198 1.54 -13.76 -8.54
C PHE A 198 0.04 -13.42 -8.44
N ILE A 199 -0.31 -12.13 -8.38
CA ILE A 199 -1.71 -11.68 -8.30
C ILE A 199 -2.52 -12.14 -9.51
N SER A 200 -2.01 -11.95 -10.73
CA SER A 200 -2.70 -12.31 -11.98
C SER A 200 -3.01 -13.81 -12.13
N ASN A 201 -2.31 -14.68 -11.41
CA ASN A 201 -2.52 -16.13 -11.44
C ASN A 201 -3.20 -16.68 -10.16
N ASN A 202 -3.52 -15.82 -9.18
CA ASN A 202 -4.16 -16.23 -7.92
C ASN A 202 -5.45 -15.44 -7.71
N THR A 203 -6.59 -16.04 -8.03
CA THR A 203 -7.96 -15.51 -7.88
C THR A 203 -8.44 -15.44 -6.41
N LEU A 204 -7.52 -15.17 -5.47
CA LEU A 204 -7.81 -15.05 -4.06
C LEU A 204 -8.53 -13.71 -3.78
N PHE A 205 -9.48 -13.74 -2.84
CA PHE A 205 -10.11 -12.56 -2.22
C PHE A 205 -10.90 -11.60 -3.14
N ASN A 206 -11.49 -12.10 -4.24
CA ASN A 206 -12.55 -11.41 -5.00
C ASN A 206 -12.16 -10.02 -5.56
N ILE A 207 -10.95 -9.95 -6.12
CA ILE A 207 -10.36 -8.73 -6.70
C ILE A 207 -10.70 -8.63 -8.19
N ASP A 208 -10.90 -7.40 -8.69
CA ASP A 208 -10.93 -7.12 -10.12
C ASP A 208 -9.52 -7.24 -10.72
N ILE A 209 -9.22 -8.43 -11.24
CA ILE A 209 -7.93 -8.74 -11.86
C ILE A 209 -7.75 -7.95 -13.17
N GLU A 210 -8.81 -7.59 -13.89
CA GLU A 210 -8.70 -6.83 -15.14
C GLU A 210 -8.33 -5.37 -14.85
N ASP A 211 -8.99 -4.72 -13.88
CA ASP A 211 -8.59 -3.40 -13.38
C ASP A 211 -7.16 -3.39 -12.83
N PHE A 212 -6.79 -4.38 -12.01
CA PHE A 212 -5.42 -4.52 -11.50
C PHE A 212 -4.40 -4.67 -12.63
N GLN A 213 -4.67 -5.54 -13.62
CA GLN A 213 -3.77 -5.77 -14.76
C GLN A 213 -3.64 -4.54 -15.64
N ASN A 214 -4.75 -3.84 -15.92
CA ASN A 214 -4.74 -2.58 -16.66
C ASN A 214 -3.95 -1.51 -15.89
N LYS A 215 -4.17 -1.33 -14.58
CA LYS A 215 -3.40 -0.40 -13.74
C LYS A 215 -1.91 -0.70 -13.75
N PHE A 216 -1.52 -1.98 -13.65
CA PHE A 216 -0.12 -2.39 -13.70
C PHE A 216 0.49 -2.13 -15.09
N ALA A 217 -0.18 -2.51 -16.17
CA ALA A 217 0.29 -2.24 -17.53
C ALA A 217 0.38 -0.73 -17.83
N PHE A 218 -0.59 0.06 -17.38
CA PHE A 218 -0.55 1.52 -17.48
C PHE A 218 0.58 2.14 -16.65
N SER A 219 0.99 1.54 -15.53
CA SER A 219 2.08 2.07 -14.71
C SER A 219 3.47 2.00 -15.38
N TYR A 220 3.64 1.18 -16.41
CA TYR A 220 4.83 1.23 -17.28
C TYR A 220 4.73 2.22 -18.44
N THR A 221 3.58 2.89 -18.68
CA THR A 221 3.51 3.92 -19.73
C THR A 221 4.51 5.05 -19.49
N GLN A 222 4.80 5.37 -18.22
CA GLN A 222 5.84 6.34 -17.86
C GLN A 222 7.22 5.93 -18.39
N SER A 223 7.59 4.64 -18.37
CA SER A 223 8.93 4.23 -18.84
C SER A 223 9.10 4.35 -20.35
N GLY A 224 8.04 4.07 -21.11
CA GLY A 224 8.12 3.92 -22.55
C GLY A 224 8.95 2.72 -23.02
N ASP A 225 9.27 1.75 -22.14
CA ASP A 225 10.04 0.58 -22.57
C ASP A 225 9.17 -0.47 -23.27
N ASN A 226 9.17 -0.42 -24.61
CA ASN A 226 8.49 -1.35 -25.50
C ASN A 226 8.79 -2.82 -25.17
N LYS A 227 9.97 -3.17 -24.64
CA LYS A 227 10.29 -4.56 -24.23
C LYS A 227 9.42 -5.05 -23.07
N VAL A 228 9.06 -4.16 -22.14
CA VAL A 228 8.14 -4.50 -21.03
C VAL A 228 6.72 -4.71 -21.58
N PHE A 229 6.27 -3.86 -22.51
CA PHE A 229 5.02 -4.07 -23.24
C PHE A 229 5.02 -5.37 -24.04
N GLU A 230 6.10 -5.68 -24.79
CA GLU A 230 6.27 -6.93 -25.54
C GLU A 230 6.19 -8.16 -24.63
N LYS A 231 6.80 -8.10 -23.44
CA LYS A 231 6.70 -9.16 -22.42
C LYS A 231 5.27 -9.29 -21.88
N LEU A 232 4.65 -8.19 -21.43
CA LEU A 232 3.27 -8.18 -20.94
C LEU A 232 2.29 -8.70 -21.99
N PHE A 233 2.42 -8.28 -23.24
CA PHE A 233 1.58 -8.70 -24.36
C PHE A 233 1.88 -10.11 -24.89
N LYS A 234 2.99 -10.73 -24.49
CA LYS A 234 3.29 -12.15 -24.72
C LYS A 234 2.67 -13.01 -23.63
N ASP A 235 2.85 -12.61 -22.37
CA ASP A 235 2.41 -13.39 -21.20
C ASP A 235 0.89 -13.21 -20.93
N PHE A 236 0.33 -12.06 -21.30
CA PHE A 236 -1.08 -11.67 -21.13
C PHE A 236 -1.64 -11.02 -22.43
N PRO A 237 -1.91 -11.80 -23.50
CA PRO A 237 -2.21 -11.26 -24.82
C PRO A 237 -3.49 -10.43 -24.92
N HIS A 238 -4.46 -10.64 -24.01
CA HIS A 238 -5.74 -9.92 -24.00
C HIS A 238 -5.56 -8.42 -23.76
N LEU A 239 -4.49 -7.98 -23.07
CA LEU A 239 -4.18 -6.57 -22.82
C LEU A 239 -4.05 -5.74 -24.12
N LYS A 240 -3.84 -6.38 -25.29
CA LYS A 240 -3.84 -5.69 -26.60
C LYS A 240 -5.22 -5.15 -27.02
N SER A 241 -6.33 -5.63 -26.42
CA SER A 241 -7.68 -5.10 -26.70
C SER A 241 -7.87 -3.68 -26.19
N ASN A 242 -7.10 -3.28 -25.17
CA ASN A 242 -7.15 -1.93 -24.62
C ASN A 242 -6.49 -0.94 -25.58
N THR A 243 -7.30 -0.28 -26.41
CA THR A 243 -6.87 0.68 -27.44
C THR A 243 -5.96 1.79 -26.90
N LYS A 244 -6.18 2.25 -25.66
CA LYS A 244 -5.33 3.28 -25.03
C LYS A 244 -3.94 2.72 -24.71
N LEU A 245 -3.87 1.53 -24.10
CA LEU A 245 -2.62 0.85 -23.77
C LEU A 245 -1.83 0.48 -25.03
N TYR A 246 -2.51 -0.04 -26.06
CA TYR A 246 -1.89 -0.40 -27.33
C TYR A 246 -1.35 0.82 -28.09
N ARG A 247 -2.07 1.95 -28.07
CA ARG A 247 -1.56 3.21 -28.63
C ARG A 247 -0.27 3.67 -27.93
N THR A 248 -0.20 3.61 -26.60
CA THR A 248 1.03 4.01 -25.90
C THR A 248 2.21 3.07 -26.17
N TYR A 249 1.95 1.79 -26.45
CA TYR A 249 2.98 0.90 -26.99
C TYR A 249 3.45 1.31 -28.40
N GLN A 250 2.54 1.72 -29.29
CA GLN A 250 2.93 2.23 -30.62
C GLN A 250 3.75 3.53 -30.52
N ASP A 251 3.36 4.46 -29.65
CA ASP A 251 4.15 5.66 -29.35
C ASP A 251 5.56 5.28 -28.86
N ALA A 252 5.67 4.34 -27.91
CA ALA A 252 6.94 3.85 -27.37
C ALA A 252 7.85 3.22 -28.44
N VAL A 253 7.31 2.40 -29.36
CA VAL A 253 8.06 1.80 -30.47
C VAL A 253 8.55 2.88 -31.46
N ALA A 254 7.76 3.91 -31.73
CA ALA A 254 8.17 5.03 -32.60
C ALA A 254 9.31 5.84 -31.96
N ILE A 255 9.20 6.17 -30.66
CA ILE A 255 10.22 6.89 -29.89
C ILE A 255 11.53 6.08 -29.82
N GLU A 256 11.45 4.79 -29.49
CA GLU A 256 12.58 3.85 -29.47
C GLU A 256 13.29 3.75 -30.85
N THR A 257 12.54 3.90 -31.95
CA THR A 257 13.11 3.90 -33.30
C THR A 257 13.86 5.20 -33.60
N LEU A 258 13.30 6.36 -33.23
CA LEU A 258 13.97 7.66 -33.37
C LEU A 258 15.21 7.78 -32.46
N LEU A 259 15.17 7.17 -31.28
CA LEU A 259 16.31 7.06 -30.37
C LEU A 259 17.49 6.28 -30.95
N LYS A 260 17.28 5.40 -31.94
CA LYS A 260 18.35 4.61 -32.60
C LYS A 260 19.04 5.30 -33.78
N LEU A 261 18.45 6.37 -34.33
CA LEU A 261 19.09 7.15 -35.41
C LEU A 261 20.37 7.85 -34.91
N PRO A 262 21.45 7.96 -35.69
CA PRO A 262 22.68 8.63 -35.23
C PRO A 262 22.48 10.13 -34.97
N SER A 263 21.58 10.77 -35.71
CA SER A 263 21.18 12.16 -35.57
C SER A 263 19.71 12.34 -35.95
N ILE A 264 19.12 13.49 -35.62
CA ILE A 264 17.76 13.89 -36.02
C ILE A 264 17.90 15.07 -36.98
N ASP A 265 17.46 14.91 -38.23
CA ASP A 265 17.42 16.01 -39.20
C ASP A 265 16.06 16.74 -39.20
N ASN A 266 15.99 17.88 -39.89
CA ASN A 266 14.77 18.70 -39.95
C ASN A 266 13.58 17.95 -40.58
N LYS A 267 13.81 17.02 -41.51
CA LYS A 267 12.75 16.23 -42.16
C LYS A 267 12.17 15.22 -41.17
N THR A 268 13.04 14.46 -40.52
CA THR A 268 12.73 13.48 -39.48
C THR A 268 11.99 14.12 -38.31
N TYR A 269 12.47 15.28 -37.83
CA TYR A 269 11.78 16.10 -36.83
C TYR A 269 10.38 16.50 -37.31
N SER A 270 10.25 17.07 -38.51
CA SER A 270 8.97 17.58 -39.02
C SER A 270 7.93 16.46 -39.20
N SER A 271 8.32 15.32 -39.75
CA SER A 271 7.44 14.15 -39.92
C SER A 271 7.03 13.48 -38.59
N ASN A 272 7.75 13.74 -37.50
CA ASN A 272 7.55 13.11 -36.19
C ASN A 272 7.28 14.13 -35.08
N ARG A 273 6.89 15.37 -35.42
CA ARG A 273 6.88 16.55 -34.53
C ARG A 273 6.25 16.26 -33.16
N GLN A 274 5.14 15.53 -33.13
CA GLN A 274 4.40 15.16 -31.91
C GLN A 274 5.23 14.48 -30.80
N TYR A 275 6.31 13.76 -31.14
CA TYR A 275 7.19 13.09 -30.17
C TYR A 275 8.33 13.99 -29.66
N PHE A 276 8.55 15.14 -30.29
CA PHE A 276 9.48 16.18 -29.84
C PHE A 276 8.76 17.35 -29.15
N THR A 277 7.50 17.61 -29.53
CA THR A 277 6.68 18.71 -29.00
C THR A 277 5.72 18.29 -27.89
N SER A 278 5.79 17.05 -27.40
CA SER A 278 5.08 16.63 -26.20
C SER A 278 5.76 15.41 -25.56
N ILE A 279 5.92 15.43 -24.24
CA ILE A 279 6.48 14.29 -23.50
C ILE A 279 5.37 13.26 -23.29
N LYS A 280 5.56 12.06 -23.83
CA LYS A 280 4.64 10.91 -23.71
C LYS A 280 5.07 9.94 -22.61
N ASN A 281 6.37 9.85 -22.40
CA ASN A 281 7.05 8.92 -21.49
C ASN A 281 8.52 9.35 -21.29
N ASP A 282 9.24 8.70 -20.39
CA ASP A 282 10.62 9.00 -20.05
C ASP A 282 11.55 8.85 -21.28
N LYS A 283 11.38 7.81 -22.12
CA LYS A 283 12.11 7.72 -23.41
C LYS A 283 11.88 8.91 -24.37
N SER A 284 10.69 9.54 -24.36
CA SER A 284 10.47 10.76 -25.15
C SER A 284 11.22 11.97 -24.58
N LEU A 285 11.45 12.01 -23.26
CA LEU A 285 12.36 12.97 -22.65
C LEU A 285 13.77 12.77 -23.22
N ASP A 286 14.27 11.53 -23.27
CA ASP A 286 15.60 11.24 -23.84
C ASP A 286 15.70 11.60 -25.33
N LEU A 287 14.62 11.43 -26.10
CA LEU A 287 14.56 11.86 -27.50
C LEU A 287 14.65 13.38 -27.63
N ILE A 288 14.01 14.14 -26.73
CA ILE A 288 14.12 15.59 -26.65
C ILE A 288 15.53 16.00 -26.19
N LYS A 289 16.08 15.42 -25.11
CA LYS A 289 17.47 15.63 -24.65
C LYS A 289 18.47 15.48 -25.81
N LYS A 290 18.33 14.40 -26.58
CA LYS A 290 19.16 14.10 -27.76
C LYS A 290 19.03 15.14 -28.88
N TYR A 291 17.82 15.64 -29.14
CA TYR A 291 17.59 16.70 -30.13
C TYR A 291 18.15 18.05 -29.69
N ILE A 292 18.02 18.41 -28.40
CA ILE A 292 18.51 19.71 -27.89
C ILE A 292 20.01 19.74 -27.57
N LYS A 293 20.65 18.58 -27.35
CA LYS A 293 22.07 18.47 -26.98
C LYS A 293 23.00 19.38 -27.81
N PRO A 294 22.94 19.41 -29.16
CA PRO A 294 23.85 20.25 -29.94
C PRO A 294 23.68 21.75 -29.68
N PHE A 295 22.49 22.18 -29.22
CA PHE A 295 22.25 23.56 -28.82
C PHE A 295 22.76 23.86 -27.41
N ILE A 296 22.70 22.90 -26.48
CA ILE A 296 23.29 22.99 -25.14
C ILE A 296 24.82 23.11 -25.25
N ASP A 297 25.45 22.19 -25.99
CA ASP A 297 26.90 22.16 -26.23
C ASP A 297 27.41 23.50 -26.80
N GLN A 298 26.61 24.11 -27.68
CA GLN A 298 26.90 25.38 -28.36
C GLN A 298 26.37 26.61 -27.60
N LYS A 299 25.81 26.44 -26.40
CA LYS A 299 25.16 27.48 -25.55
C LYS A 299 24.14 28.37 -26.28
N LYS A 300 23.42 27.80 -27.25
CA LYS A 300 22.45 28.49 -28.11
C LYS A 300 21.08 28.63 -27.43
N ILE A 301 21.01 29.53 -26.44
CA ILE A 301 19.81 29.75 -25.59
C ILE A 301 18.52 29.92 -26.41
N SER A 302 18.55 30.72 -27.49
CA SER A 302 17.38 30.92 -28.37
C SER A 302 16.89 29.61 -29.03
N ASN A 303 17.81 28.75 -29.50
CA ASN A 303 17.45 27.44 -30.06
C ASN A 303 16.91 26.48 -28.99
N ILE A 304 17.45 26.52 -27.77
CA ILE A 304 16.99 25.68 -26.65
C ILE A 304 15.57 26.10 -26.25
N ASN A 305 15.32 27.39 -26.05
CA ASN A 305 14.00 27.90 -25.72
C ASN A 305 12.98 27.55 -26.80
N LYS A 306 13.30 27.75 -28.09
CA LYS A 306 12.43 27.39 -29.21
C LYS A 306 12.20 25.87 -29.36
N ALA A 307 13.14 25.03 -28.94
CA ALA A 307 12.96 23.59 -28.93
C ALA A 307 12.13 23.10 -27.72
N LEU A 308 12.10 23.87 -26.63
CA LEU A 308 11.39 23.54 -25.39
C LEU A 308 10.03 24.25 -25.24
N GLU A 309 9.73 25.27 -26.06
CA GLU A 309 8.50 26.07 -26.06
C GLU A 309 7.22 25.24 -25.91
N THR A 310 7.02 24.23 -26.76
CA THR A 310 5.84 23.34 -26.72
C THR A 310 5.88 22.26 -25.63
N VAL A 311 7.02 22.08 -24.94
CA VAL A 311 7.19 21.12 -23.85
C VAL A 311 7.52 21.78 -22.52
N GLU A 312 7.32 23.11 -22.41
CA GLU A 312 7.53 23.85 -21.15
C GLU A 312 6.74 23.20 -20.00
N ASP A 313 5.66 22.51 -20.31
CA ASP A 313 4.68 21.99 -19.36
C ASP A 313 5.13 20.79 -18.51
N ASP A 314 6.20 20.08 -18.89
CA ASP A 314 6.80 19.07 -18.01
C ASP A 314 7.65 19.75 -16.93
N PHE A 315 7.46 19.34 -15.67
CA PHE A 315 8.18 19.89 -14.52
C PHE A 315 9.71 19.83 -14.68
N ARG A 316 10.25 18.76 -15.28
CA ARG A 316 11.69 18.59 -15.54
C ARG A 316 12.21 19.60 -16.55
N VAL A 317 11.40 19.98 -17.55
CA VAL A 317 11.74 21.02 -18.54
C VAL A 317 11.81 22.39 -17.86
N LYS A 318 10.88 22.73 -16.95
CA LYS A 318 10.96 23.99 -16.21
C LYS A 318 12.13 24.05 -15.22
N GLN A 319 12.36 22.98 -14.45
CA GLN A 319 13.53 22.85 -13.57
C GLN A 319 14.84 22.96 -14.35
N PHE A 320 14.87 22.43 -15.58
CA PHE A 320 16.01 22.58 -16.48
C PHE A 320 16.20 24.02 -16.95
N GLN A 321 15.16 24.69 -17.45
CA GLN A 321 15.24 26.11 -17.83
C GLN A 321 15.73 27.01 -16.67
N GLN A 322 15.37 26.68 -15.42
CA GLN A 322 15.84 27.39 -14.22
C GLN A 322 17.33 27.12 -13.89
N THR A 323 17.91 25.99 -14.31
CA THR A 323 19.23 25.51 -13.86
C THR A 323 20.29 25.35 -14.96
N ILE A 324 19.90 25.35 -16.23
CA ILE A 324 20.70 24.98 -17.42
C ILE A 324 22.07 25.66 -17.55
N PHE A 325 22.24 26.88 -17.02
CA PHE A 325 23.51 27.61 -17.04
C PHE A 325 23.98 28.07 -15.64
N GLN A 326 23.50 27.43 -14.58
CA GLN A 326 24.05 27.60 -13.23
C GLN A 326 25.37 26.82 -13.06
N ASN A 327 26.08 27.07 -11.96
CA ASN A 327 27.23 26.24 -11.58
C ASN A 327 26.81 24.78 -11.35
N PRO A 328 27.63 23.79 -11.78
CA PRO A 328 27.32 22.38 -11.58
C PRO A 328 27.32 22.01 -10.09
N PRO A 329 26.61 20.93 -9.69
CA PRO A 329 26.65 20.40 -8.34
C PRO A 329 28.05 19.85 -7.98
N PRO A 330 28.31 19.53 -6.70
CA PRO A 330 29.41 18.66 -6.32
C PRO A 330 29.38 17.35 -7.11
N LEU A 331 30.54 16.73 -7.33
CA LEU A 331 30.59 15.42 -7.99
C LEU A 331 29.96 14.32 -7.11
N PRO A 332 29.25 13.35 -7.70
CA PRO A 332 28.74 12.18 -6.97
C PRO A 332 29.87 11.39 -6.30
N HIS A 333 29.52 10.64 -5.27
CA HIS A 333 30.44 9.75 -4.54
C HIS A 333 30.39 8.33 -5.12
N ASP A 334 31.56 7.76 -5.39
CA ASP A 334 31.71 6.38 -5.86
C ASP A 334 31.48 5.36 -4.71
N LYS A 335 30.25 5.37 -4.16
CA LYS A 335 29.83 4.58 -3.00
C LYS A 335 28.37 4.16 -3.10
N ASN A 336 28.15 2.87 -3.32
CA ASN A 336 26.82 2.26 -3.33
C ASN A 336 26.21 2.08 -1.91
N ILE A 337 26.85 2.57 -0.85
CA ILE A 337 26.32 2.54 0.53
C ILE A 337 26.63 3.86 1.22
N SER A 338 25.62 4.44 1.88
CA SER A 338 25.79 5.56 2.80
C SER A 338 24.98 5.34 4.09
N PHE A 339 25.21 6.20 5.09
CA PHE A 339 24.56 6.12 6.40
C PHE A 339 24.14 7.51 6.88
N SER A 340 23.08 7.58 7.68
CA SER A 340 22.82 8.77 8.51
C SER A 340 23.95 8.97 9.54
N LYS A 341 24.15 10.20 10.03
CA LYS A 341 25.28 10.51 10.93
C LYS A 341 25.22 9.76 12.27
N ASP A 342 24.03 9.35 12.69
CA ASP A 342 23.77 8.52 13.88
C ASP A 342 23.84 7.00 13.60
N SER A 343 24.02 6.58 12.34
CA SER A 343 24.05 5.17 11.92
C SER A 343 22.80 4.36 12.27
N ASN A 344 21.63 5.01 12.32
CA ASN A 344 20.31 4.37 12.43
C ASN A 344 19.66 4.08 11.07
N ILE A 345 20.09 4.77 10.01
CA ILE A 345 19.60 4.61 8.65
C ILE A 345 20.80 4.26 7.75
N LYS A 346 20.66 3.22 6.94
CA LYS A 346 21.61 2.83 5.89
C LYS A 346 20.90 2.96 4.55
N LEU A 347 21.52 3.64 3.60
CA LEU A 347 21.09 3.69 2.21
C LEU A 347 21.97 2.75 1.39
N ILE A 348 21.39 2.10 0.39
CA ILE A 348 22.07 1.16 -0.52
C ILE A 348 21.65 1.52 -1.95
N VAL A 349 22.59 1.54 -2.88
CA VAL A 349 22.34 1.69 -4.32
C VAL A 349 22.58 0.34 -4.98
N GLU A 350 21.56 -0.23 -5.62
CA GLU A 350 21.62 -1.59 -6.18
C GLU A 350 20.79 -1.72 -7.46
N THR A 351 21.28 -2.48 -8.43
CA THR A 351 20.50 -2.95 -9.59
C THR A 351 19.75 -4.21 -9.21
N ALA A 352 18.42 -4.20 -9.22
CA ALA A 352 17.62 -5.41 -8.98
C ALA A 352 16.61 -5.67 -10.10
N PRO A 353 16.30 -6.95 -10.43
CA PRO A 353 15.25 -7.28 -11.40
C PRO A 353 13.82 -6.82 -11.01
N SER A 354 13.61 -6.49 -9.72
CA SER A 354 12.38 -5.90 -9.18
C SER A 354 12.52 -4.41 -8.80
N GLY A 355 13.60 -3.75 -9.23
CA GLY A 355 13.81 -2.31 -9.11
C GLY A 355 12.98 -1.49 -10.12
N TYR A 356 13.03 -0.16 -10.03
CA TYR A 356 12.35 0.71 -10.99
C TYR A 356 13.20 1.03 -12.22
N GLY A 357 14.54 0.99 -12.10
CA GLY A 357 15.46 1.54 -13.09
C GLY A 357 16.76 0.74 -13.25
N LYS A 358 17.86 1.44 -13.51
CA LYS A 358 19.21 0.88 -13.64
C LYS A 358 19.84 0.64 -12.26
N ASN A 359 19.70 1.62 -11.37
CA ASN A 359 20.20 1.64 -10.01
C ASN A 359 19.13 2.30 -9.17
N ASP A 360 18.70 1.62 -8.12
CA ASP A 360 17.65 2.10 -7.22
C ASP A 360 18.22 2.34 -5.81
N ILE A 361 17.73 3.38 -5.14
CA ILE A 361 18.04 3.66 -3.74
C ILE A 361 17.12 2.82 -2.85
N TYR A 362 17.72 1.94 -2.06
CA TYR A 362 17.09 1.20 -0.97
C TYR A 362 17.44 1.83 0.37
N VAL A 363 16.57 1.63 1.36
CA VAL A 363 16.81 1.98 2.76
C VAL A 363 16.73 0.73 3.64
N SER A 364 17.67 0.60 4.56
CA SER A 364 17.68 -0.36 5.67
C SER A 364 17.72 0.45 6.97
N LEU A 365 16.87 0.06 7.92
CA LEU A 365 16.79 0.69 9.24
C LEU A 365 17.52 -0.16 10.26
N ARG A 366 18.05 0.47 11.31
CA ARG A 366 18.63 -0.24 12.45
C ARG A 366 17.58 -0.40 13.54
N LYS A 367 17.41 -1.62 14.06
CA LYS A 367 16.60 -1.95 15.24
C LYS A 367 17.40 -2.89 16.12
N ASP A 368 17.40 -2.66 17.44
CA ASP A 368 18.02 -3.55 18.43
C ASP A 368 19.48 -3.92 18.09
N GLY A 369 20.23 -2.93 17.59
CA GLY A 369 21.62 -3.05 17.14
C GLY A 369 21.81 -3.64 15.73
N GLN A 370 20.79 -4.29 15.16
CA GLN A 370 20.86 -5.04 13.89
C GLN A 370 20.25 -4.27 12.70
N TRP A 371 20.82 -4.47 11.50
CA TRP A 371 20.26 -3.94 10.26
C TRP A 371 19.09 -4.80 9.78
N GLN A 372 17.94 -4.16 9.58
CA GLN A 372 16.76 -4.81 9.00
C GLN A 372 16.96 -5.03 7.49
N ARG A 373 16.21 -5.98 6.90
CA ARG A 373 16.24 -6.20 5.44
C ARG A 373 15.96 -4.87 4.70
N PRO A 374 16.73 -4.51 3.66
CA PRO A 374 16.47 -3.29 2.91
C PRO A 374 15.15 -3.36 2.14
N PHE A 375 14.49 -2.22 1.98
CA PHE A 375 13.38 -2.02 1.06
C PHE A 375 13.65 -0.81 0.16
N ILE A 376 13.16 -0.88 -1.07
CA ILE A 376 13.38 0.13 -2.11
C ILE A 376 12.60 1.43 -1.78
N LEU A 377 13.20 2.60 -1.99
CA LEU A 377 12.48 3.87 -1.87
C LEU A 377 11.52 4.05 -3.05
N PRO A 378 10.28 4.50 -2.84
CA PRO A 378 9.30 4.56 -3.91
C PRO A 378 9.46 5.78 -4.83
N ARG A 379 8.85 5.70 -6.02
CA ARG A 379 8.54 6.88 -6.83
C ARG A 379 7.85 7.95 -5.96
N PRO A 380 8.30 9.21 -5.97
CA PRO A 380 9.13 9.83 -7.02
C PRO A 380 10.65 9.82 -6.80
N ILE A 381 11.18 9.13 -5.78
CA ILE A 381 12.64 9.09 -5.51
C ILE A 381 13.37 8.31 -6.61
N ASN A 382 13.08 7.02 -6.74
CA ASN A 382 13.62 6.18 -7.80
C ASN A 382 12.78 6.32 -9.07
N SER A 383 13.43 6.30 -10.23
CA SER A 383 12.88 6.56 -11.55
C SER A 383 13.10 5.35 -12.47
N ILE A 384 13.13 5.50 -13.81
CA ILE A 384 13.60 4.42 -14.71
C ILE A 384 15.12 4.45 -14.93
N TYR A 385 15.78 5.46 -14.38
CA TYR A 385 17.14 5.82 -14.72
C TYR A 385 18.14 5.30 -13.67
N ASN A 386 19.23 6.03 -13.45
CA ASN A 386 20.28 5.72 -12.50
C ASN A 386 20.14 6.67 -11.32
N GLU A 387 19.65 6.18 -10.19
CA GLU A 387 19.71 6.90 -8.92
C GLU A 387 20.93 6.45 -8.11
N THR A 388 21.73 7.39 -7.62
CA THR A 388 23.00 7.09 -6.95
C THR A 388 23.41 8.17 -5.94
N SER A 389 24.50 7.92 -5.21
CA SER A 389 25.09 8.83 -4.21
C SER A 389 24.07 9.41 -3.21
N PRO A 390 23.19 8.59 -2.60
CA PRO A 390 22.14 9.10 -1.74
C PRO A 390 22.71 9.53 -0.38
N ILE A 391 22.22 10.65 0.17
CA ILE A 391 22.67 11.26 1.43
C ILE A 391 21.43 11.71 2.20
N ILE A 392 21.21 11.14 3.38
CA ILE A 392 20.04 11.42 4.23
C ILE A 392 20.45 12.07 5.56
N ASN A 393 19.59 12.94 6.10
CA ASN A 393 19.74 13.46 7.46
C ASN A 393 19.36 12.41 8.53
N ASN A 394 19.66 12.70 9.80
CA ASN A 394 19.41 11.77 10.90
C ASN A 394 17.91 11.50 11.12
N GLU A 395 17.07 12.53 10.97
CA GLU A 395 15.62 12.38 11.10
C GLU A 395 14.96 11.63 9.94
N GLY A 396 15.73 11.25 8.91
CA GLY A 396 15.27 10.42 7.78
C GLY A 396 14.22 11.09 6.89
N ASP A 397 14.16 12.42 6.87
CA ASP A 397 13.09 13.22 6.25
C ASP A 397 13.60 14.31 5.28
N VAL A 398 14.91 14.35 5.02
CA VAL A 398 15.57 15.08 3.93
C VAL A 398 16.53 14.14 3.23
N LEU A 399 16.29 13.86 1.95
CA LEU A 399 17.14 13.04 1.10
C LEU A 399 17.71 13.90 -0.03
N TYR A 400 19.04 13.94 -0.14
CA TYR A 400 19.74 14.32 -1.36
C TYR A 400 20.13 13.07 -2.13
N PHE A 401 20.08 13.12 -3.45
CA PHE A 401 20.55 12.04 -4.31
C PHE A 401 20.83 12.56 -5.72
N TYR A 402 21.56 11.77 -6.50
CA TYR A 402 21.89 12.07 -7.89
C TYR A 402 21.04 11.20 -8.81
N SER A 403 20.51 11.78 -9.91
CA SER A 403 19.64 11.07 -10.85
C SER A 403 19.89 11.47 -12.31
N GLU A 404 19.78 10.49 -13.20
CA GLU A 404 19.75 10.65 -14.66
C GLU A 404 18.37 11.10 -15.22
N ASN A 405 17.34 11.25 -14.36
CA ASN A 405 16.00 11.75 -14.72
C ASN A 405 15.95 13.28 -15.00
N GLY A 406 17.12 13.91 -15.16
CA GLY A 406 17.27 15.29 -15.59
C GLY A 406 17.20 15.47 -17.11
N MET A 407 17.11 16.72 -17.55
CA MET A 407 17.18 17.13 -18.96
C MET A 407 18.60 17.40 -19.45
N ASN A 408 19.57 17.49 -18.54
CA ASN A 408 20.97 17.67 -18.89
C ASN A 408 21.53 16.37 -19.51
N HIS A 409 22.54 16.48 -20.39
CA HIS A 409 23.02 15.32 -21.16
C HIS A 409 24.25 14.67 -20.51
N GLN A 410 24.22 13.35 -20.32
CA GLN A 410 25.30 12.53 -19.74
C GLN A 410 25.72 12.87 -18.29
N GLU A 411 25.06 13.83 -17.64
CA GLU A 411 25.38 14.26 -16.28
C GLU A 411 24.29 13.83 -15.30
N LEU A 412 24.72 13.35 -14.14
CA LEU A 412 23.88 13.09 -12.98
C LEU A 412 23.51 14.43 -12.33
N ASP A 413 22.25 14.84 -12.49
CA ASP A 413 21.72 16.03 -11.81
C ASP A 413 21.53 15.71 -10.32
N LEU A 414 21.89 16.66 -9.44
CA LEU A 414 21.68 16.56 -7.99
C LEU A 414 20.26 17.01 -7.64
N TYR A 415 19.58 16.22 -6.82
CA TYR A 415 18.22 16.46 -6.37
C TYR A 415 18.10 16.47 -4.84
N ILE A 416 17.07 17.14 -4.36
CA ILE A 416 16.59 17.07 -2.97
C ILE A 416 15.11 16.67 -2.93
N SER A 417 14.73 15.82 -1.99
CA SER A 417 13.34 15.50 -1.68
C SER A 417 13.12 15.47 -0.16
N PHE A 418 11.90 15.80 0.25
CA PHE A 418 11.46 15.88 1.64
C PHE A 418 10.41 14.83 1.94
N ARG A 419 10.45 14.25 3.14
CA ARG A 419 9.42 13.29 3.59
C ARG A 419 8.44 13.97 4.54
N ALA A 420 7.14 13.84 4.26
CA ALA A 420 6.08 14.38 5.11
C ALA A 420 5.83 13.50 6.35
N ASP A 421 5.36 12.26 6.17
CA ASP A 421 5.14 11.33 7.27
C ASP A 421 6.43 10.60 7.67
N LYS A 422 6.81 10.71 8.95
CA LYS A 422 7.98 10.02 9.52
C LYS A 422 7.78 8.52 9.68
N ASN A 423 6.54 8.06 9.75
CA ASN A 423 6.19 6.64 9.90
C ASN A 423 6.16 5.90 8.55
N SER A 424 5.84 6.60 7.46
CA SER A 424 5.75 6.06 6.11
C SER A 424 6.89 6.54 5.22
N TRP A 425 7.65 5.60 4.63
CA TRP A 425 8.69 5.90 3.64
C TRP A 425 8.14 6.21 2.24
N ASN A 426 6.84 6.48 2.12
CA ASN A 426 6.11 6.57 0.85
C ASN A 426 5.60 7.98 0.50
N ASP A 427 5.75 8.95 1.41
CA ASP A 427 5.26 10.32 1.24
C ASP A 427 6.42 11.30 1.07
N TRP A 428 7.06 11.19 -0.10
CA TRP A 428 8.17 12.06 -0.53
C TRP A 428 7.66 13.13 -1.49
N SER A 429 8.17 14.36 -1.38
CA SER A 429 7.93 15.41 -2.38
C SER A 429 8.52 14.99 -3.74
N ILE A 430 8.03 15.57 -4.84
CA ILE A 430 8.75 15.50 -6.12
C ILE A 430 10.20 16.00 -5.89
N PRO A 431 11.23 15.33 -6.43
CA PRO A 431 12.62 15.76 -6.31
C PRO A 431 12.83 17.11 -7.01
N LEU A 432 13.35 18.09 -6.27
CA LEU A 432 13.73 19.41 -6.79
C LEU A 432 15.21 19.39 -7.17
N LYS A 433 15.57 19.94 -8.34
CA LYS A 433 16.97 20.02 -8.77
C LYS A 433 17.71 21.11 -8.00
N VAL A 434 18.91 20.80 -7.51
CA VAL A 434 19.75 21.71 -6.71
C VAL A 434 21.23 21.57 -7.10
N ASN A 435 22.02 22.58 -6.76
CA ASN A 435 23.47 22.65 -7.06
C ASN A 435 24.36 22.53 -5.80
N THR A 436 23.78 22.29 -4.63
CA THR A 436 24.48 22.26 -3.34
C THR A 436 23.83 21.28 -2.36
N ILE A 437 24.62 20.76 -1.41
CA ILE A 437 24.18 19.78 -0.40
C ILE A 437 24.30 20.41 0.99
N ASP A 438 23.16 20.63 1.67
CA ASP A 438 23.12 21.06 3.08
C ASP A 438 22.00 20.36 3.84
N THR A 439 22.28 19.13 4.27
CA THR A 439 21.38 18.30 5.11
C THR A 439 21.08 18.92 6.48
N LYS A 440 21.79 19.97 6.91
CA LYS A 440 21.57 20.62 8.22
C LYS A 440 20.57 21.78 8.12
N ASN A 441 20.63 22.56 7.04
CA ASN A 441 19.76 23.73 6.86
C ASN A 441 18.66 23.55 5.82
N ALA A 442 18.60 22.45 5.06
CA ALA A 442 17.53 22.14 4.11
C ALA A 442 16.12 22.46 4.64
N LYS A 443 15.80 22.09 5.88
CA LYS A 443 14.48 22.35 6.52
C LYS A 443 14.17 23.82 6.81
N LYS A 444 15.19 24.69 6.83
CA LYS A 444 15.10 26.15 6.95
C LYS A 444 15.07 26.82 5.57
N ASN A 445 15.82 26.25 4.64
CA ASN A 445 16.00 26.75 3.27
C ASN A 445 14.84 26.35 2.35
N PHE A 446 13.95 25.44 2.76
CA PHE A 446 12.79 24.98 1.99
C PHE A 446 11.50 24.97 2.81
N GLU A 447 10.46 25.57 2.25
CA GLU A 447 9.09 25.52 2.73
C GLU A 447 8.33 24.39 2.02
N ARG A 448 7.31 23.86 2.69
CA ARG A 448 6.65 22.60 2.33
C ARG A 448 5.15 22.73 2.57
N GLY A 449 4.35 22.22 1.66
CA GLY A 449 2.90 22.46 1.63
C GLY A 449 2.14 21.37 0.86
N TYR A 450 0.83 21.58 0.70
CA TYR A 450 -0.06 20.64 0.03
C TYR A 450 -1.00 21.36 -0.95
N VAL A 451 -1.21 20.78 -2.13
CA VAL A 451 -2.35 21.11 -3.00
C VAL A 451 -3.43 20.05 -2.83
N LEU A 452 -4.62 20.51 -2.44
CA LEU A 452 -5.81 19.68 -2.23
C LEU A 452 -6.96 20.21 -3.09
N ASN A 453 -7.97 19.37 -3.37
CA ASN A 453 -9.22 19.86 -3.93
C ASN A 453 -10.16 20.44 -2.85
N GLN A 454 -11.31 20.98 -3.25
CA GLN A 454 -12.33 21.53 -2.36
C GLN A 454 -12.82 20.52 -1.30
N ASN A 455 -12.80 19.22 -1.64
CA ASN A 455 -13.13 18.11 -0.76
C ASN A 455 -11.93 17.60 0.08
N SER A 456 -10.85 18.38 0.15
CA SER A 456 -9.59 18.08 0.86
C SER A 456 -8.87 16.80 0.42
N LYS A 457 -9.14 16.29 -0.79
CA LYS A 457 -8.38 15.17 -1.38
C LYS A 457 -7.08 15.69 -2.00
N PRO A 458 -5.95 14.96 -1.88
CA PRO A 458 -4.72 15.21 -2.62
C PRO A 458 -4.90 15.47 -4.12
N MET A 459 -4.05 16.33 -4.68
CA MET A 459 -3.99 16.62 -6.11
C MET A 459 -2.57 16.62 -6.66
N GLU A 460 -2.40 16.08 -7.87
CA GLU A 460 -1.31 16.50 -8.74
C GLU A 460 -1.56 17.94 -9.23
N ALA A 461 -0.53 18.79 -9.20
CA ALA A 461 -0.53 20.12 -9.78
C ALA A 461 0.91 20.60 -10.01
N LEU A 462 1.08 21.49 -10.99
CA LEU A 462 2.25 22.40 -11.03
C LEU A 462 1.97 23.58 -10.10
N VAL A 463 2.89 23.91 -9.20
CA VAL A 463 2.81 25.08 -8.31
C VAL A 463 3.86 26.09 -8.74
N TYR A 464 3.42 27.22 -9.27
CA TYR A 464 4.29 28.34 -9.66
C TYR A 464 4.41 29.31 -8.48
N ILE A 465 5.59 29.91 -8.35
CA ILE A 465 5.94 30.81 -7.27
C ILE A 465 6.45 32.10 -7.91
N GLU A 466 5.73 33.19 -7.70
CA GLU A 466 6.01 34.47 -8.35
C GLU A 466 6.23 35.57 -7.31
N ASP A 467 7.09 36.53 -7.63
CA ASP A 467 7.25 37.77 -6.88
C ASP A 467 5.90 38.51 -6.84
N GLU A 468 5.41 38.79 -5.63
CA GLU A 468 4.08 39.39 -5.39
C GLU A 468 3.90 40.76 -6.09
N LYS A 469 5.00 41.48 -6.37
CA LYS A 469 4.98 42.85 -6.90
C LYS A 469 5.33 42.93 -8.39
N THR A 470 6.14 42.01 -8.90
CA THR A 470 6.58 42.04 -10.32
C THR A 470 5.94 40.98 -11.19
N GLY A 471 5.42 39.89 -10.63
CA GLY A 471 5.03 38.70 -11.42
C GLY A 471 6.24 37.94 -12.00
N GLU A 472 7.45 38.20 -11.50
CA GLU A 472 8.65 37.43 -11.85
C GLU A 472 8.53 36.00 -11.31
N ARG A 473 8.60 34.99 -12.19
CA ARG A 473 8.54 33.57 -11.81
C ARG A 473 9.83 33.14 -11.10
N LEU A 474 9.82 33.16 -9.77
CA LEU A 474 10.97 32.84 -8.90
C LEU A 474 11.27 31.33 -8.86
N PHE A 475 10.24 30.48 -8.82
CA PHE A 475 10.40 29.03 -8.81
C PHE A 475 9.16 28.31 -9.37
N VAL A 476 9.29 27.00 -9.60
CA VAL A 476 8.15 26.12 -9.85
C VAL A 476 8.38 24.77 -9.15
N SER A 477 7.34 24.18 -8.58
CA SER A 477 7.32 22.85 -8.01
C SER A 477 6.24 22.00 -8.69
N GLN A 478 6.30 20.69 -8.50
CA GLN A 478 5.19 19.77 -8.77
C GLN A 478 4.82 19.07 -7.45
N THR A 479 3.54 18.77 -7.26
CA THR A 479 3.08 18.00 -6.09
C THR A 479 3.22 16.51 -6.32
N ASN A 480 3.38 15.72 -5.24
CA ASN A 480 3.26 14.27 -5.31
C ASN A 480 1.82 13.90 -5.70
N PRO A 481 1.56 13.19 -6.82
CA PRO A 481 0.20 12.90 -7.29
C PRO A 481 -0.69 12.11 -6.32
N LYS A 482 -0.09 11.44 -5.33
CA LYS A 482 -0.80 10.60 -4.35
C LYS A 482 -1.11 11.33 -3.04
N THR A 483 -0.31 12.33 -2.66
CA THR A 483 -0.40 13.00 -1.35
C THR A 483 -0.56 14.51 -1.43
N GLY A 484 -0.45 15.10 -2.62
CA GLY A 484 -0.55 16.54 -2.84
C GLY A 484 0.66 17.32 -2.31
N TYR A 485 1.65 16.61 -1.75
CA TYR A 485 2.77 17.19 -1.03
C TYR A 485 3.82 17.80 -1.97
N PHE A 486 4.26 19.01 -1.67
CA PHE A 486 5.30 19.70 -2.43
C PHE A 486 6.29 20.46 -1.52
N ALA A 487 7.42 20.84 -2.09
CA ALA A 487 8.43 21.67 -1.45
C ALA A 487 8.84 22.82 -2.38
N ILE A 488 9.26 23.95 -1.82
CA ILE A 488 9.80 25.10 -2.54
C ILE A 488 11.02 25.65 -1.80
N PRO A 489 12.04 26.20 -2.47
CA PRO A 489 13.04 27.04 -1.81
C PRO A 489 12.33 28.19 -1.10
N LYS A 490 12.72 28.47 0.15
CA LYS A 490 12.18 29.58 0.95
C LYS A 490 12.57 30.90 0.31
N GLN A 491 11.58 31.75 0.06
CA GLN A 491 11.78 33.02 -0.64
C GLN A 491 12.09 34.15 0.36
N SER A 492 12.92 35.11 -0.06
CA SER A 492 13.29 36.30 0.72
C SER A 492 12.38 37.50 0.46
N LYS A 493 11.56 37.45 -0.59
CA LYS A 493 10.53 38.42 -0.96
C LYS A 493 9.14 37.89 -0.56
N PRO A 494 8.12 38.76 -0.44
CA PRO A 494 6.71 38.35 -0.51
C PRO A 494 6.42 37.69 -1.88
N ILE A 495 5.53 36.70 -1.89
CA ILE A 495 5.26 35.84 -3.06
C ILE A 495 3.78 35.52 -3.22
N ASN A 496 3.38 35.32 -4.48
CA ASN A 496 2.13 34.65 -4.83
C ASN A 496 2.41 33.20 -5.25
N LEU A 497 1.63 32.28 -4.72
CA LEU A 497 1.58 30.88 -5.16
C LEU A 497 0.39 30.70 -6.12
N ILE A 498 0.55 29.96 -7.21
CA ILE A 498 -0.58 29.55 -8.06
C ILE A 498 -0.39 28.10 -8.53
N SER A 499 -1.38 27.26 -8.24
CA SER A 499 -1.41 25.86 -8.67
C SER A 499 -2.21 25.70 -9.96
N ILE A 500 -1.75 24.83 -10.86
CA ILE A 500 -2.41 24.52 -12.14
C ILE A 500 -2.64 23.02 -12.27
N ASN A 501 -3.89 22.65 -12.58
CA ASN A 501 -4.31 21.34 -13.08
C ASN A 501 -5.50 21.54 -14.03
N LYS A 502 -5.62 20.72 -15.08
CA LYS A 502 -6.73 20.85 -16.06
C LYS A 502 -8.06 20.48 -15.43
N GLY A 503 -9.11 21.25 -15.75
CA GLY A 503 -10.45 21.05 -15.19
C GLY A 503 -10.65 21.57 -13.77
N TYR A 504 -9.63 22.22 -13.19
CA TYR A 504 -9.69 22.91 -11.90
C TYR A 504 -9.44 24.40 -12.07
N ILE A 505 -9.95 25.22 -11.16
CA ILE A 505 -9.75 26.67 -11.25
C ILE A 505 -8.40 27.10 -10.66
N SER A 506 -7.63 27.85 -11.45
CA SER A 506 -6.40 28.50 -10.98
C SER A 506 -6.72 29.76 -10.20
N LYS A 507 -6.03 29.97 -9.07
CA LYS A 507 -6.19 31.09 -8.14
C LYS A 507 -4.83 31.44 -7.53
N TYR A 508 -4.58 32.72 -7.25
CA TYR A 508 -3.43 33.12 -6.45
C TYR A 508 -3.69 32.87 -4.95
N TYR A 509 -2.63 32.46 -4.25
CA TYR A 509 -2.59 32.25 -2.81
C TYR A 509 -1.36 32.93 -2.22
N SER A 510 -1.55 33.90 -1.35
CA SER A 510 -0.50 34.39 -0.45
C SER A 510 -0.18 33.30 0.58
N PRO A 511 1.09 32.94 0.84
CA PRO A 511 1.44 31.88 1.77
C PRO A 511 0.90 32.11 3.19
N ASN A 512 0.16 31.13 3.71
CA ASN A 512 -0.07 30.99 5.14
C ASN A 512 0.99 30.06 5.77
N LYS A 513 0.98 29.95 7.09
CA LYS A 513 1.98 29.19 7.87
C LYS A 513 2.15 27.72 7.45
N ASP A 514 1.09 27.12 6.90
CA ASP A 514 1.02 25.68 6.63
C ASP A 514 1.03 25.35 5.12
N LEU A 515 1.13 26.37 4.26
CA LEU A 515 1.18 26.30 2.79
C LEU A 515 0.15 25.33 2.16
N ILE A 516 -1.11 25.41 2.62
CA ILE A 516 -2.22 24.63 2.06
C ILE A 516 -2.91 25.44 0.97
N ILE A 517 -2.83 24.95 -0.27
CA ILE A 517 -3.55 25.45 -1.44
C ILE A 517 -4.78 24.56 -1.67
N LYS A 518 -5.93 25.17 -1.98
CA LYS A 518 -7.14 24.47 -2.38
C LYS A 518 -7.52 24.83 -3.81
N GLN A 519 -7.93 23.85 -4.62
CA GLN A 519 -8.53 24.10 -5.94
C GLN A 519 -9.98 23.61 -5.99
N ASP A 520 -10.82 24.35 -6.70
CA ASP A 520 -12.20 23.95 -6.99
C ASP A 520 -12.28 23.30 -8.36
N LEU A 521 -12.95 22.14 -8.45
CA LEU A 521 -13.22 21.46 -9.72
C LEU A 521 -14.27 22.23 -10.53
N ILE A 522 -14.04 22.42 -11.83
CA ILE A 522 -14.93 23.20 -12.71
C ILE A 522 -16.28 22.49 -12.90
N ASP A 523 -16.29 21.16 -13.01
CA ASP A 523 -17.52 20.36 -13.03
C ASP A 523 -18.37 20.56 -11.75
N ASP A 524 -17.74 20.77 -10.58
CA ASP A 524 -18.44 21.08 -9.33
C ASP A 524 -19.04 22.50 -9.36
N LEU A 525 -18.29 23.49 -9.86
CA LEU A 525 -18.78 24.87 -9.97
C LEU A 525 -19.98 24.97 -10.92
N TYR A 526 -19.89 24.32 -12.09
CA TYR A 526 -20.98 24.23 -13.05
C TYR A 526 -22.21 23.52 -12.48
N SER A 527 -22.05 22.29 -11.97
CA SER A 527 -23.18 21.47 -11.51
C SER A 527 -23.91 22.06 -10.29
N LYS A 528 -23.21 22.86 -9.48
CA LYS A 528 -23.78 23.58 -8.33
C LYS A 528 -24.26 25.01 -8.68
N ARG A 529 -24.20 25.41 -9.96
CA ARG A 529 -24.50 26.76 -10.47
C ARG A 529 -23.77 27.86 -9.69
N MET A 530 -22.53 27.59 -9.30
CA MET A 530 -21.68 28.50 -8.52
C MET A 530 -20.87 29.44 -9.43
N ILE A 531 -21.03 30.74 -9.21
CA ILE A 531 -20.16 31.78 -9.78
C ILE A 531 -18.96 31.97 -8.84
N LEU A 532 -17.75 31.94 -9.38
CA LEU A 532 -16.55 32.30 -8.63
C LEU A 532 -16.34 33.82 -8.65
N THR A 533 -16.47 34.47 -7.50
CA THR A 533 -16.05 35.87 -7.32
C THR A 533 -14.57 35.93 -6.93
N ILE A 534 -13.80 36.78 -7.61
CA ILE A 534 -12.44 37.19 -7.23
C ILE A 534 -12.36 38.72 -7.15
N GLU A 535 -11.37 39.21 -6.40
CA GLU A 535 -11.03 40.63 -6.40
C GLU A 535 -10.40 41.03 -7.75
N SER A 536 -10.53 42.30 -8.13
CA SER A 536 -10.00 42.83 -9.39
C SER A 536 -8.52 42.49 -9.61
N ILE A 537 -8.20 41.99 -10.80
CA ILE A 537 -6.79 41.80 -11.24
C ILE A 537 -6.19 43.09 -11.82
N PHE A 538 -6.99 44.14 -12.00
CA PHE A 538 -6.54 45.43 -12.55
C PHE A 538 -5.93 46.32 -11.45
N PRO A 539 -4.78 46.98 -11.67
CA PRO A 539 -4.15 47.84 -10.67
C PRO A 539 -4.93 49.15 -10.44
N ASP A 540 -5.06 49.58 -9.18
CA ASP A 540 -5.78 50.82 -8.81
C ASP A 540 -5.24 52.10 -9.50
N GLU A 541 -3.93 52.16 -9.73
CA GLU A 541 -3.25 53.28 -10.41
C GLU A 541 -3.56 53.34 -11.93
N ALA A 542 -3.83 52.18 -12.54
CA ALA A 542 -3.97 52.00 -13.99
C ALA A 542 -5.02 50.92 -14.35
N PRO A 543 -6.29 51.08 -13.92
CA PRO A 543 -7.32 50.06 -14.09
C PRO A 543 -7.76 49.88 -15.56
N ASP A 544 -7.27 50.71 -16.48
CA ASP A 544 -7.45 50.58 -17.92
C ASP A 544 -6.48 49.60 -18.60
N LYS A 545 -5.63 48.89 -17.83
CA LYS A 545 -4.59 47.98 -18.38
C LYS A 545 -4.34 46.76 -17.51
N LEU A 546 -4.06 45.62 -18.15
CA LEU A 546 -3.46 44.47 -17.48
C LEU A 546 -1.98 44.76 -17.16
N ASN A 547 -1.54 44.42 -15.95
CA ASN A 547 -0.11 44.36 -15.61
C ASN A 547 0.44 42.94 -15.84
N VAL A 548 1.71 42.70 -15.48
CA VAL A 548 2.35 41.38 -15.60
C VAL A 548 1.62 40.32 -14.77
N ILE A 549 1.29 40.62 -13.50
CA ILE A 549 0.62 39.68 -12.58
C ILE A 549 -0.76 39.25 -13.09
N ALA A 550 -1.54 40.19 -13.62
CA ALA A 550 -2.84 39.94 -14.25
C ALA A 550 -2.69 39.13 -15.54
N SER A 551 -1.68 39.44 -16.36
CA SER A 551 -1.38 38.70 -17.59
C SER A 551 -0.96 37.26 -17.29
N ASN A 552 -0.12 37.05 -16.27
CA ASN A 552 0.24 35.72 -15.76
C ASN A 552 -0.99 34.95 -15.27
N TYR A 553 -1.84 35.59 -14.46
CA TYR A 553 -3.07 34.97 -13.97
C TYR A 553 -3.96 34.48 -15.11
N LEU A 554 -4.18 35.31 -16.14
CA LEU A 554 -5.01 34.92 -17.28
C LEU A 554 -4.35 33.83 -18.14
N ASN A 555 -3.02 33.82 -18.30
CA ASN A 555 -2.31 32.69 -18.92
C ASN A 555 -2.54 31.38 -18.13
N TYR A 556 -2.45 31.42 -16.80
CA TYR A 556 -2.62 30.25 -15.94
C TYR A 556 -4.08 29.78 -15.86
N LEU A 557 -5.03 30.72 -15.88
CA LEU A 557 -6.46 30.47 -15.99
C LEU A 557 -6.78 29.76 -17.33
N ALA A 558 -6.36 30.34 -18.46
CA ALA A 558 -6.51 29.75 -19.80
C ALA A 558 -5.93 28.33 -19.86
N LYS A 559 -4.71 28.13 -19.36
CA LYS A 559 -4.07 26.81 -19.33
C LYS A 559 -4.81 25.76 -18.48
N SER A 560 -5.52 26.18 -17.44
CA SER A 560 -6.37 25.28 -16.63
C SER A 560 -7.67 24.90 -17.35
N LEU A 561 -8.06 25.71 -18.34
CA LEU A 561 -9.25 25.63 -19.18
C LEU A 561 -8.96 25.06 -20.59
N GLU A 562 -7.71 24.69 -20.88
CA GLU A 562 -7.34 23.98 -22.11
C GLU A 562 -8.10 22.64 -22.19
N ASP A 563 -8.61 22.31 -23.38
CA ASP A 563 -9.52 21.18 -23.65
C ASP A 563 -10.88 21.24 -22.91
N SER A 564 -11.24 22.35 -22.27
CA SER A 564 -12.52 22.47 -21.55
C SER A 564 -13.73 22.43 -22.49
N LYS A 565 -14.72 21.61 -22.11
CA LYS A 565 -16.07 21.56 -22.72
C LYS A 565 -16.94 22.79 -22.41
N TYR A 566 -16.51 23.64 -21.50
CA TYR A 566 -17.26 24.80 -21.01
C TYR A 566 -16.93 26.08 -21.76
N VAL A 567 -17.97 26.86 -22.02
CA VAL A 567 -17.85 28.29 -22.31
C VAL A 567 -17.76 29.04 -20.98
N ILE A 568 -16.78 29.92 -20.88
CA ILE A 568 -16.47 30.71 -19.69
C ILE A 568 -17.24 32.02 -19.78
N THR A 569 -17.97 32.38 -18.73
CA THR A 569 -18.63 33.69 -18.58
C THR A 569 -17.83 34.54 -17.60
N ILE A 570 -17.60 35.81 -17.94
CA ILE A 570 -16.76 36.74 -17.16
C ILE A 570 -17.51 38.06 -16.98
N SER A 571 -17.98 38.32 -15.77
CA SER A 571 -18.70 39.56 -15.42
C SER A 571 -17.78 40.46 -14.60
N VAL A 572 -17.52 41.68 -15.10
CA VAL A 572 -16.62 42.65 -14.46
C VAL A 572 -17.42 43.79 -13.83
N HIS A 573 -17.08 44.12 -12.59
CA HIS A 573 -17.74 45.17 -11.81
C HIS A 573 -16.69 46.13 -11.23
N THR A 574 -16.91 47.42 -11.40
CA THR A 574 -16.08 48.49 -10.80
C THR A 574 -16.94 49.41 -9.97
N GLN A 575 -16.34 49.99 -8.92
CA GLN A 575 -17.01 50.94 -8.03
C GLN A 575 -16.84 52.40 -8.47
N LYS A 576 -15.97 52.64 -9.47
CA LYS A 576 -15.65 53.98 -9.97
C LYS A 576 -15.14 53.92 -11.42
N GLY A 577 -15.47 54.92 -12.22
CA GLY A 577 -14.87 55.20 -13.51
C GLY A 577 -13.41 55.71 -13.42
N TYR A 578 -12.76 55.87 -14.57
CA TYR A 578 -11.34 56.23 -14.64
C TYR A 578 -11.03 57.10 -15.87
N LYS A 579 -10.22 58.15 -15.66
CA LYS A 579 -9.97 59.23 -16.64
C LYS A 579 -11.28 59.85 -17.13
N THR A 580 -11.71 59.50 -18.35
CA THR A 580 -12.96 59.96 -18.98
C THR A 580 -14.00 58.85 -19.12
N MET A 581 -13.67 57.61 -18.73
CA MET A 581 -14.60 56.47 -18.75
C MET A 581 -15.47 56.48 -17.49
N THR A 582 -16.77 56.27 -17.69
CA THR A 582 -17.72 55.88 -16.63
C THR A 582 -17.40 54.50 -16.06
N GLU A 583 -18.10 54.15 -14.97
CA GLU A 583 -18.06 52.82 -14.35
C GLU A 583 -18.39 51.70 -15.35
N GLU A 584 -19.44 51.90 -16.16
CA GLU A 584 -19.87 50.94 -17.17
C GLU A 584 -18.81 50.78 -18.27
N GLU A 585 -18.35 51.87 -18.88
CA GLU A 585 -17.32 51.86 -19.93
C GLU A 585 -16.00 51.23 -19.45
N LEU A 586 -15.55 51.58 -18.24
CA LEU A 586 -14.33 50.99 -17.67
C LEU A 586 -14.49 49.48 -17.47
N SER A 587 -15.62 49.04 -16.90
CA SER A 587 -15.87 47.60 -16.71
C SER A 587 -15.98 46.84 -18.03
N TRP A 588 -16.52 47.47 -19.09
CA TRP A 588 -16.63 46.86 -20.41
C TRP A 588 -15.27 46.76 -21.12
N HIS A 589 -14.44 47.80 -21.00
CA HIS A 589 -13.04 47.80 -21.43
C HIS A 589 -12.22 46.72 -20.71
N GLN A 590 -12.36 46.62 -19.39
CA GLN A 590 -11.73 45.57 -18.57
C GLN A 590 -12.18 44.16 -18.97
N ALA A 591 -13.48 43.94 -19.18
CA ALA A 591 -14.01 42.66 -19.67
C ALA A 591 -13.44 42.28 -21.05
N THR A 592 -13.29 43.26 -21.93
CA THR A 592 -12.67 43.08 -23.26
C THR A 592 -11.20 42.68 -23.13
N LEU A 593 -10.41 43.39 -22.29
CA LEU A 593 -9.00 43.05 -22.04
C LEU A 593 -8.82 41.62 -21.49
N ILE A 594 -9.70 41.16 -20.59
CA ILE A 594 -9.66 39.78 -20.09
C ILE A 594 -9.93 38.79 -21.23
N LYS A 595 -10.97 39.02 -22.02
CA LYS A 595 -11.36 38.15 -23.14
C LYS A 595 -10.25 38.03 -24.18
N ASP A 596 -9.72 39.17 -24.63
CA ASP A 596 -8.66 39.21 -25.63
C ASP A 596 -7.41 38.47 -25.14
N LYS A 597 -7.05 38.64 -23.85
CA LYS A 597 -5.91 37.92 -23.27
C LYS A 597 -6.16 36.41 -23.19
N LEU A 598 -7.34 35.95 -22.77
CA LEU A 598 -7.66 34.51 -22.75
C LEU A 598 -7.62 33.88 -24.15
N ILE A 599 -7.98 34.64 -25.19
CA ILE A 599 -7.87 34.20 -26.59
C ILE A 599 -6.41 34.15 -27.05
N GLU A 600 -5.60 35.16 -26.72
CA GLU A 600 -4.15 35.16 -26.95
C GLU A 600 -3.46 33.97 -26.27
N SER A 601 -3.91 33.62 -25.06
CA SER A 601 -3.46 32.45 -24.28
C SER A 601 -4.04 31.11 -24.75
N GLY A 602 -4.77 31.07 -25.88
CA GLY A 602 -5.17 29.85 -26.58
C GLY A 602 -6.63 29.39 -26.44
N ILE A 603 -7.49 30.10 -25.69
CA ILE A 603 -8.92 29.75 -25.62
C ILE A 603 -9.64 30.16 -26.91
N SER A 604 -10.51 29.28 -27.43
CA SER A 604 -11.39 29.61 -28.56
C SER A 604 -12.23 30.86 -28.26
N PHE A 605 -12.32 31.79 -29.22
CA PHE A 605 -13.13 33.01 -29.09
C PHE A 605 -14.64 32.74 -28.86
N GLN A 606 -15.10 31.53 -29.22
CA GLN A 606 -16.45 31.04 -29.01
C GLN A 606 -16.69 30.57 -27.56
N ASN A 607 -15.60 30.25 -26.84
CA ASN A 607 -15.63 29.72 -25.48
C ASN A 607 -15.40 30.79 -24.40
N VAL A 608 -15.33 32.08 -24.76
CA VAL A 608 -15.23 33.18 -23.80
C VAL A 608 -16.30 34.24 -24.07
N ILE A 609 -17.22 34.41 -23.12
CA ILE A 609 -18.17 35.52 -23.06
C ILE A 609 -17.71 36.41 -21.92
N ALA A 610 -17.53 37.70 -22.18
CA ALA A 610 -17.13 38.68 -21.17
C ALA A 610 -18.03 39.92 -21.26
N ALA A 611 -18.39 40.49 -20.12
CA ALA A 611 -19.27 41.63 -19.99
C ALA A 611 -18.89 42.52 -18.80
N GLY A 612 -19.01 43.84 -18.98
CA GLY A 612 -18.93 44.84 -17.91
C GLY A 612 -20.31 45.26 -17.42
N TYR A 613 -20.44 45.51 -16.12
CA TYR A 613 -21.72 45.86 -15.46
C TYR A 613 -21.64 47.13 -14.59
N GLY A 614 -20.52 47.85 -14.60
CA GLY A 614 -20.26 48.99 -13.73
C GLY A 614 -20.43 48.64 -12.25
N ASN A 615 -21.12 49.52 -11.51
CA ASN A 615 -21.53 49.33 -10.12
C ASN A 615 -23.00 48.87 -9.96
N ASN A 616 -23.74 48.67 -11.06
CA ASN A 616 -25.19 48.46 -11.06
C ASN A 616 -25.65 47.16 -10.34
N ASN A 617 -24.77 46.18 -10.19
CA ASN A 617 -25.04 44.91 -9.53
C ASN A 617 -24.26 44.82 -8.19
N PRO A 618 -24.78 45.38 -7.08
CA PRO A 618 -24.18 45.24 -5.76
C PRO A 618 -24.28 43.79 -5.27
N LEU A 619 -23.20 43.28 -4.69
CA LEU A 619 -23.09 41.93 -4.13
C LEU A 619 -22.65 42.04 -2.66
N ILE A 620 -23.30 41.28 -1.78
CA ILE A 620 -23.08 41.37 -0.33
C ILE A 620 -21.63 40.99 0.01
N GLY A 621 -20.93 41.85 0.76
CA GLY A 621 -19.50 41.72 1.08
C GLY A 621 -18.54 42.23 0.00
N TRP A 622 -19.06 42.73 -1.13
CA TRP A 622 -18.29 43.29 -2.25
C TRP A 622 -18.78 44.69 -2.67
N GLU A 623 -19.61 45.34 -1.85
CA GLU A 623 -20.26 46.62 -2.13
C GLU A 623 -19.27 47.78 -2.34
N THR A 624 -18.04 47.64 -1.84
CA THR A 624 -16.98 48.66 -1.85
C THR A 624 -15.73 48.25 -2.64
N LYS A 625 -15.73 47.08 -3.29
CA LYS A 625 -14.57 46.55 -4.04
C LYS A 625 -14.87 46.30 -5.53
N PRO A 626 -13.94 46.59 -6.45
CA PRO A 626 -14.02 46.09 -7.81
C PRO A 626 -13.78 44.57 -7.83
N ARG A 627 -14.54 43.84 -8.64
CA ARG A 627 -14.56 42.37 -8.63
C ARG A 627 -14.75 41.80 -10.03
N ILE A 628 -14.32 40.54 -10.20
CA ILE A 628 -14.55 39.74 -11.39
C ILE A 628 -15.29 38.47 -10.96
N GLU A 629 -16.39 38.20 -11.63
CA GLU A 629 -17.21 37.00 -11.47
C GLU A 629 -16.97 36.07 -12.66
N ILE A 630 -16.60 34.81 -12.38
CA ILE A 630 -16.28 33.79 -13.39
C ILE A 630 -17.29 32.65 -13.25
N GLY A 631 -18.02 32.38 -14.34
CA GLY A 631 -18.98 31.27 -14.45
C GLY A 631 -18.66 30.35 -15.62
N PHE A 632 -19.43 29.26 -15.70
CA PHE A 632 -19.25 28.20 -16.71
C PHE A 632 -20.62 27.77 -17.24
N MET A 633 -20.71 27.53 -18.55
CA MET A 633 -21.92 27.07 -19.23
C MET A 633 -21.57 26.10 -20.38
N ILE A 634 -22.54 25.33 -20.86
CA ILE A 634 -22.42 24.50 -22.06
C ILE A 634 -23.37 25.05 -23.11
N ILE A 635 -22.91 25.22 -24.35
CA ILE A 635 -23.78 25.58 -25.48
C ILE A 635 -24.31 24.30 -26.10
N GLY A 636 -25.63 24.09 -26.07
CA GLY A 636 -26.31 23.05 -26.85
C GLY A 636 -26.88 21.86 -26.06
N SER A 637 -26.85 21.86 -24.72
CA SER A 637 -27.74 21.00 -23.93
C SER A 637 -29.19 21.50 -24.08
N GLN A 638 -30.14 20.58 -24.32
CA GLN A 638 -31.59 20.91 -24.39
C GLN A 638 -32.30 20.84 -23.02
N GLU A 639 -31.55 20.75 -21.93
CA GLU A 639 -32.05 20.71 -20.55
C GLU A 639 -31.35 21.81 -19.75
N ASP A 640 -32.17 22.66 -19.12
CA ASP A 640 -31.87 23.87 -18.31
C ASP A 640 -30.82 24.88 -18.85
#